data_AF-A0A9R1TPS4-F1
#
_entry.id   AF-A0A9R1TPS4-F1
#
_cell.length_a   1.000
_cell.length_b   1.000
_cell.length_c   1.000
_cell.angle_alpha   90.00
_cell.angle_beta   90.00
_cell.angle_gamma   90.00
#
_symmetry.space_group_name_H-M   'P 1'
#
loop_
_entity.id
_entity.type
_entity.pdbx_description
1 polymer ?
#
loop_
_entity_poly.entity_id
_entity_poly.type
_entity_poly.pdbx_seq_one_letter_code
_entity_poly.pdbx_strand_id
1 'polypeptide(L)'
;MLLLRLIILVPLVQVAPFMMPSLSDLWKLAKFGYQVGSKIKAGYDAYESFMDDTSEKIDQILAQVAEISTKIDGFESRLDQRLDVIVESLVSRITLIQKLDTTFMELHKIIVGIDHMWDNYLKYSKDRKSFNAETLKDFIRTTTGEQALGLQTLLSQMHRLIVPLRTSHIRDSLFLTMLKNERENEMLTCDEGNSHQQVIYQIYYTVALTELRGFIMAAWSYGLRPLYEKGKYKAEVTEIEAGFTMRTRDFLLATKEAMKLASNAIRRCDPKGGFKKGISYAEFDELFQTYVVNEADISDKNSCSKTCETLGPMTYERKIDSYRNYNYDRPCWGTVTDCRKGGGKMTICDTRNSSNSRRYYWFKESNGDVAGDNSAGCPGQLNYPKSWIRGFYSCDYCVCRCEADRVITRAKRAICFMPAMSSFEFNMVVTGVRIVQRDKMIYLQVREGVLEGQGAIKKNTDRWANFTEYEYERLHEGGFTKSWGLRTVRLRRGYNFDFIKGDQRSMNLDDVSAPFGHVVVGVRFALAEDVSKKTNNPVRLMLLIAPYNFETGKLDVSLHKRPTWIGVDNIKNRAEIKFDHPDIPTKHHLNIPSTQPNLFVKFQESDLKKDAGQSTIPFWDIQEVVTTPTAPLTGVGIFHKGHRDRIYGGYLALRILSLNFIDYLNATVPDDLKKSYQEVYKAPPYAPTGKI
;
A
#
# COMPACT_ATOMS: atom_id res chain seq x y z
N MET A 1 -31.83 27.12 2.84
CA MET A 1 -31.69 26.61 4.22
C MET A 1 -31.62 25.08 4.36
N LEU A 2 -31.63 24.30 3.26
CA LEU A 2 -31.41 22.84 3.26
C LEU A 2 -29.99 22.42 2.82
N LEU A 3 -29.20 23.34 2.25
CA LEU A 3 -27.81 23.08 1.83
C LEU A 3 -26.76 23.24 2.94
N LEU A 4 -27.13 23.78 4.11
CA LEU A 4 -26.19 24.05 5.21
C LEU A 4 -26.10 22.91 6.25
N ARG A 5 -26.93 21.86 6.15
CA ARG A 5 -26.91 20.69 7.05
C ARG A 5 -26.09 19.50 6.53
N LEU A 6 -25.57 19.56 5.30
CA LEU A 6 -24.77 18.50 4.68
C LEU A 6 -23.25 18.67 4.86
N ILE A 7 -22.79 19.71 5.55
CA ILE A 7 -21.36 20.08 5.64
C ILE A 7 -20.75 19.89 7.05
N ILE A 8 -21.50 19.41 8.05
CA ILE A 8 -21.01 19.34 9.46
C ILE A 8 -20.97 17.90 10.06
N LEU A 9 -21.17 16.83 9.28
CA LEU A 9 -21.17 15.45 9.82
C LEU A 9 -20.08 14.51 9.26
N VAL A 10 -18.86 15.02 9.09
CA VAL A 10 -17.64 14.20 9.04
C VAL A 10 -16.54 15.08 9.69
N PRO A 11 -15.81 14.68 10.77
CA PRO A 11 -15.50 13.33 11.25
C PRO A 11 -15.51 13.19 12.80
N LEU A 12 -16.37 12.37 13.40
CA LEU A 12 -16.23 12.00 14.83
C LEU A 12 -16.88 10.64 15.14
N VAL A 13 -16.45 9.59 14.43
CA VAL A 13 -16.65 8.22 14.93
C VAL A 13 -15.31 7.72 15.44
N GLN A 14 -15.06 7.98 16.72
CA GLN A 14 -13.93 7.43 17.46
C GLN A 14 -14.10 5.92 17.61
N VAL A 15 -13.65 5.13 16.64
CA VAL A 15 -13.85 3.68 16.68
C VAL A 15 -13.03 3.04 17.80
N ALA A 16 -13.69 2.42 18.79
CA ALA A 16 -13.07 1.69 19.90
C ALA A 16 -12.56 0.29 19.43
N PRO A 17 -11.73 -0.42 20.21
CA PRO A 17 -10.67 -1.33 19.72
C PRO A 17 -11.16 -2.47 18.81
N PHE A 18 -10.63 -2.53 17.59
CA PHE A 18 -10.89 -3.62 16.64
C PHE A 18 -9.99 -4.81 16.98
N MET A 19 -10.56 -5.87 17.54
CA MET A 19 -9.95 -7.19 17.48
C MET A 19 -10.79 -8.04 16.53
N MET A 20 -10.21 -8.45 15.40
CA MET A 20 -10.76 -9.60 14.69
C MET A 20 -10.59 -10.81 15.62
N PRO A 21 -11.65 -11.60 15.90
CA PRO A 21 -11.47 -12.82 16.68
C PRO A 21 -10.48 -13.71 15.95
N SER A 22 -9.54 -14.28 16.69
CA SER A 22 -8.43 -15.03 16.11
C SER A 22 -8.93 -16.24 15.32
N LEU A 23 -8.09 -16.78 14.43
CA LEU A 23 -8.40 -18.08 13.83
C LEU A 23 -8.50 -19.19 14.90
N SER A 24 -7.78 -19.02 16.02
CA SER A 24 -7.94 -19.85 17.22
C SER A 24 -9.36 -19.73 17.79
N ASP A 25 -9.97 -18.54 17.71
CA ASP A 25 -11.34 -18.31 18.12
C ASP A 25 -12.32 -18.94 17.13
N LEU A 26 -12.11 -18.84 15.80
CA LEU A 26 -12.87 -19.61 14.82
C LEU A 26 -12.84 -21.13 15.08
N TRP A 27 -11.68 -21.68 15.47
CA TRP A 27 -11.57 -23.09 15.84
C TRP A 27 -12.21 -23.43 17.19
N LYS A 28 -12.07 -22.58 18.22
CA LYS A 28 -12.81 -22.72 19.48
C LYS A 28 -14.30 -22.68 19.23
N LEU A 29 -14.74 -21.88 18.28
CA LEU A 29 -16.13 -21.72 17.88
C LEU A 29 -16.65 -22.92 17.08
N ALA A 30 -15.84 -23.48 16.16
CA ALA A 30 -16.18 -24.73 15.49
C ALA A 30 -16.26 -25.91 16.47
N LYS A 31 -15.32 -26.00 17.43
CA LYS A 31 -15.35 -26.97 18.53
C LYS A 31 -16.59 -26.78 19.40
N PHE A 32 -16.95 -25.53 19.70
CA PHE A 32 -18.18 -25.21 20.41
C PHE A 32 -19.41 -25.70 19.64
N GLY A 33 -19.53 -25.38 18.35
CA GLY A 33 -20.63 -25.86 17.51
C GLY A 33 -20.77 -27.39 17.58
N TYR A 34 -19.66 -28.12 17.45
CA TYR A 34 -19.66 -29.57 17.61
C TYR A 34 -20.13 -30.03 19.00
N GLN A 35 -19.67 -29.37 20.06
CA GLN A 35 -20.13 -29.65 21.43
C GLN A 35 -21.64 -29.43 21.57
N VAL A 36 -22.20 -28.37 20.98
CA VAL A 36 -23.65 -28.12 20.96
C VAL A 36 -24.39 -29.29 20.33
N GLY A 37 -24.00 -29.69 19.12
CA GLY A 37 -24.62 -30.81 18.42
C GLY A 37 -24.50 -32.13 19.19
N SER A 38 -23.34 -32.41 19.79
CA SER A 38 -23.14 -33.61 20.64
C SER A 38 -24.04 -33.63 21.87
N LYS A 39 -24.24 -32.48 22.55
CA LYS A 39 -25.10 -32.38 23.74
C LYS A 39 -26.56 -32.57 23.38
N ILE A 40 -27.00 -32.01 22.25
CA ILE A 40 -28.36 -32.22 21.75
C ILE A 40 -28.60 -33.70 21.43
N LYS A 41 -27.64 -34.35 20.76
CA LYS A 41 -27.72 -35.80 20.48
C LYS A 41 -27.78 -36.63 21.76
N ALA A 42 -26.97 -36.30 22.77
CA ALA A 42 -27.03 -36.95 24.09
C ALA A 42 -28.38 -36.72 24.78
N GLY A 43 -28.99 -35.54 24.61
CA GLY A 43 -30.36 -35.26 25.07
C GLY A 43 -31.40 -36.18 24.44
N TYR A 44 -31.28 -36.49 23.14
CA TYR A 44 -32.15 -37.47 22.49
C TYR A 44 -31.95 -38.91 22.98
N ASP A 45 -30.71 -39.28 23.33
CA ASP A 45 -30.41 -40.59 23.89
C ASP A 45 -30.96 -40.70 25.34
N ALA A 46 -30.93 -39.61 26.12
CA ALA A 46 -31.55 -39.53 27.44
C ALA A 46 -33.10 -39.48 27.40
N TYR A 47 -33.69 -39.00 26.30
CA TYR A 47 -35.14 -39.07 26.05
C TYR A 47 -35.68 -40.50 25.98
N GLU A 48 -34.81 -41.51 25.83
CA GLU A 48 -35.18 -42.92 26.01
C GLU A 48 -35.43 -43.30 27.49
N SER A 49 -35.05 -42.46 28.45
CA SER A 49 -35.24 -42.69 29.90
C SER A 49 -36.12 -41.60 30.55
N PHE A 50 -37.40 -41.92 30.75
CA PHE A 50 -38.43 -41.16 31.50
C PHE A 50 -38.86 -39.77 30.95
N MET A 51 -40.18 -39.56 30.86
CA MET A 51 -40.79 -38.41 30.17
C MET A 51 -40.84 -37.08 30.95
N ASP A 52 -40.60 -37.04 32.28
CA ASP A 52 -40.68 -35.79 33.07
C ASP A 52 -39.31 -35.10 33.29
N ASP A 53 -38.24 -35.86 33.56
CA ASP A 53 -36.87 -35.34 33.84
C ASP A 53 -36.12 -34.86 32.57
N THR A 54 -36.70 -35.09 31.39
CA THR A 54 -36.03 -34.86 30.11
C THR A 54 -36.20 -33.43 29.58
N SER A 55 -37.33 -32.78 29.87
CA SER A 55 -37.54 -31.35 29.56
C SER A 55 -36.51 -30.48 30.27
N GLU A 56 -36.22 -30.79 31.53
CA GLU A 56 -35.31 -30.00 32.37
C GLU A 56 -33.85 -30.16 31.93
N LYS A 57 -33.44 -31.36 31.52
CA LYS A 57 -32.10 -31.61 30.93
C LYS A 57 -31.91 -30.92 29.58
N ILE A 58 -32.92 -30.93 28.72
CA ILE A 58 -32.88 -30.19 27.44
C ILE A 58 -32.78 -28.69 27.71
N ASP A 59 -33.52 -28.17 28.69
CA ASP A 59 -33.46 -26.76 29.09
C ASP A 59 -32.07 -26.35 29.60
N GLN A 60 -31.42 -27.19 30.41
CA GLN A 60 -30.06 -26.95 30.89
C GLN A 60 -29.04 -26.93 29.75
N ILE A 61 -29.16 -27.85 28.78
CA ILE A 61 -28.29 -27.90 27.60
C ILE A 61 -28.47 -26.62 26.77
N LEU A 62 -29.71 -26.21 26.50
CA LEU A 62 -30.00 -25.03 25.68
C LEU A 62 -29.59 -23.72 26.39
N ALA A 63 -29.68 -23.66 27.73
CA ALA A 63 -29.19 -22.52 28.52
C ALA A 63 -27.67 -22.36 28.41
N GLN A 64 -26.91 -23.47 28.46
CA GLN A 64 -25.46 -23.42 28.23
C GLN A 64 -25.11 -23.00 26.81
N VAL A 65 -25.90 -23.41 25.81
CA VAL A 65 -25.73 -22.97 24.42
C VAL A 65 -25.99 -21.46 24.30
N ALA A 66 -27.00 -20.93 24.98
CA ALA A 66 -27.30 -19.50 25.00
C ALA A 66 -26.20 -18.67 25.68
N GLU A 67 -25.67 -19.13 26.81
CA GLU A 67 -24.57 -18.47 27.53
C GLU A 67 -23.27 -18.41 26.72
N ILE A 68 -23.00 -19.43 25.91
CA ILE A 68 -21.81 -19.43 25.06
C ILE A 68 -22.07 -18.62 23.77
N SER A 69 -23.30 -18.59 23.26
CA SER A 69 -23.67 -17.78 22.09
C SER A 69 -23.61 -16.27 22.37
N THR A 70 -23.86 -15.83 23.60
CA THR A 70 -23.66 -14.42 23.99
C THR A 70 -22.17 -14.02 23.98
N LYS A 71 -21.23 -14.98 24.11
CA LYS A 71 -19.80 -14.71 23.90
C LYS A 71 -19.47 -14.49 22.42
N ILE A 72 -20.26 -15.06 21.51
CA ILE A 72 -20.17 -14.85 20.05
C ILE A 72 -20.63 -13.45 19.68
N ASP A 73 -21.72 -12.98 20.29
CA ASP A 73 -22.22 -11.61 20.14
C ASP A 73 -21.21 -10.56 20.66
N GLY A 74 -20.40 -10.92 21.66
CA GLY A 74 -19.26 -10.10 22.10
C GLY A 74 -18.18 -9.87 21.02
N PHE A 75 -18.13 -10.72 19.99
CA PHE A 75 -17.22 -10.61 18.84
C PHE A 75 -17.82 -9.81 17.66
N GLU A 76 -19.11 -9.48 17.71
CA GLU A 76 -19.99 -9.21 16.55
C GLU A 76 -20.12 -7.73 16.16
N SER A 77 -20.19 -6.80 17.12
CA SER A 77 -20.63 -5.40 16.89
C SER A 77 -19.80 -4.56 15.88
N ARG A 78 -18.74 -5.11 15.28
CA ARG A 78 -17.72 -4.39 14.50
C ARG A 78 -17.35 -5.04 13.16
N LEU A 79 -17.90 -6.23 12.83
CA LEU A 79 -17.74 -6.90 11.53
C LEU A 79 -18.72 -6.37 10.48
N ASP A 80 -19.95 -6.06 10.89
CA ASP A 80 -20.99 -5.51 10.01
C ASP A 80 -20.58 -4.13 9.48
N GLN A 81 -19.97 -3.30 10.35
CA GLN A 81 -19.39 -2.01 9.94
C GLN A 81 -18.33 -2.14 8.84
N ARG A 82 -17.58 -3.25 8.77
CA ARG A 82 -16.57 -3.45 7.72
C ARG A 82 -17.19 -3.90 6.41
N LEU A 83 -18.19 -4.78 6.44
CA LEU A 83 -18.93 -5.14 5.23
C LEU A 83 -19.65 -3.93 4.66
N ASP A 84 -20.26 -3.11 5.50
CA ASP A 84 -20.89 -1.86 5.07
C ASP A 84 -19.85 -0.91 4.46
N VAL A 85 -18.67 -0.75 5.06
CA VAL A 85 -17.58 0.05 4.48
C VAL A 85 -17.04 -0.55 3.16
N ILE A 86 -16.95 -1.89 3.05
CA ILE A 86 -16.56 -2.55 1.79
C ILE A 86 -17.62 -2.29 0.71
N VAL A 87 -18.89 -2.50 1.05
CA VAL A 87 -20.03 -2.26 0.14
C VAL A 87 -20.10 -0.78 -0.24
N GLU A 88 -20.01 0.15 0.70
CA GLU A 88 -19.96 1.60 0.45
C GLU A 88 -18.75 2.00 -0.41
N SER A 89 -17.57 1.43 -0.14
CA SER A 89 -16.37 1.65 -0.95
C SER A 89 -16.55 1.16 -2.39
N LEU A 90 -17.23 0.02 -2.59
CA LEU A 90 -17.53 -0.53 -3.91
C LEU A 90 -18.63 0.27 -4.62
N VAL A 91 -19.71 0.59 -3.91
CA VAL A 91 -20.83 1.43 -4.41
C VAL A 91 -20.33 2.84 -4.76
N SER A 92 -19.34 3.39 -4.06
CA SER A 92 -18.74 4.68 -4.44
C SER A 92 -18.05 4.66 -5.82
N ARG A 93 -17.83 3.47 -6.40
CA ARG A 93 -17.18 3.23 -7.69
C ARG A 93 -18.15 2.78 -8.80
N ILE A 94 -19.45 3.13 -8.69
CA ILE A 94 -20.62 2.86 -9.57
C ILE A 94 -20.38 2.68 -11.08
N THR A 95 -19.28 3.19 -11.66
CA THR A 95 -19.04 3.16 -13.10
C THR A 95 -18.30 1.94 -13.64
N LEU A 96 -17.76 1.03 -12.80
CA LEU A 96 -16.94 -0.06 -13.38
C LEU A 96 -17.37 -1.52 -13.24
N ILE A 97 -18.15 -2.01 -12.26
CA ILE A 97 -18.56 -3.43 -12.31
C ILE A 97 -19.92 -3.74 -11.65
N GLN A 98 -20.98 -3.62 -12.45
CA GLN A 98 -22.33 -4.09 -12.09
C GLN A 98 -22.35 -5.56 -11.60
N LYS A 99 -21.52 -6.45 -12.18
CA LYS A 99 -21.43 -7.87 -11.77
C LYS A 99 -20.82 -8.07 -10.37
N LEU A 100 -19.83 -7.26 -10.00
CA LEU A 100 -19.20 -7.32 -8.69
C LEU A 100 -20.16 -6.74 -7.64
N ASP A 101 -20.76 -5.58 -7.94
CA ASP A 101 -21.73 -4.91 -7.08
C ASP A 101 -22.95 -5.82 -6.81
N THR A 102 -23.50 -6.46 -7.83
CA THR A 102 -24.61 -7.42 -7.66
C THR A 102 -24.22 -8.61 -6.80
N THR A 103 -23.02 -9.18 -6.98
CA THR A 103 -22.56 -10.32 -6.17
C THR A 103 -22.33 -9.93 -4.70
N PHE A 104 -21.78 -8.74 -4.43
CA PHE A 104 -21.64 -8.22 -3.06
C PHE A 104 -23.01 -7.92 -2.42
N MET A 105 -23.94 -7.35 -3.17
CA MET A 105 -25.31 -7.11 -2.68
C MET A 105 -26.07 -8.41 -2.39
N GLU A 106 -25.87 -9.46 -3.20
CA GLU A 106 -26.40 -10.79 -2.92
C GLU A 106 -25.82 -11.35 -1.61
N LEU A 107 -24.51 -11.28 -1.41
CA LEU A 107 -23.85 -11.72 -0.18
C LEU A 107 -24.36 -10.94 1.04
N HIS A 108 -24.44 -9.61 0.94
CA HIS A 108 -24.93 -8.74 2.01
C HIS A 108 -26.37 -9.07 2.41
N LYS A 109 -27.27 -9.26 1.44
CA LYS A 109 -28.67 -9.67 1.72
C LYS A 109 -28.75 -11.00 2.46
N ILE A 110 -27.91 -11.96 2.10
CA ILE A 110 -27.86 -13.26 2.79
C ILE A 110 -27.40 -13.09 4.24
N ILE A 111 -26.34 -12.32 4.47
CA ILE A 111 -25.79 -12.06 5.80
C ILE A 111 -26.83 -11.37 6.69
N VAL A 112 -27.42 -10.26 6.22
CA VAL A 112 -28.46 -9.52 6.94
C VAL A 112 -29.68 -10.42 7.25
N GLY A 113 -30.06 -11.30 6.32
CA GLY A 113 -31.14 -12.25 6.55
C GLY A 113 -30.84 -13.23 7.69
N ILE A 114 -29.60 -13.71 7.77
CA ILE A 114 -29.14 -14.61 8.85
C ILE A 114 -28.99 -13.84 10.17
N ASP A 115 -28.49 -12.61 10.15
CA ASP A 115 -28.33 -11.78 11.35
C ASP A 115 -29.68 -11.43 11.98
N HIS A 116 -30.71 -11.17 11.16
CA HIS A 116 -32.07 -11.00 11.68
C HIS A 116 -32.59 -12.26 12.39
N MET A 117 -32.29 -13.44 11.87
CA MET A 117 -32.63 -14.70 12.54
C MET A 117 -31.82 -14.89 13.83
N TRP A 118 -30.55 -14.46 13.84
CA TRP A 118 -29.66 -14.52 15.00
C TRP A 118 -30.16 -13.64 16.15
N ASP A 119 -30.61 -12.42 15.85
CA ASP A 119 -31.23 -11.53 16.83
C ASP A 119 -32.47 -12.16 17.49
N ASN A 120 -33.29 -12.83 16.68
CA ASN A 120 -34.47 -13.54 17.16
C ASN A 120 -34.07 -14.73 18.03
N TYR A 121 -33.08 -15.52 17.59
CA TYR A 121 -32.49 -16.59 18.39
C TYR A 121 -32.02 -16.09 19.77
N LEU A 122 -31.23 -15.01 19.83
CA LEU A 122 -30.71 -14.47 21.09
C LEU A 122 -31.83 -14.03 22.05
N LYS A 123 -32.95 -13.52 21.52
CA LYS A 123 -34.14 -13.18 22.31
C LYS A 123 -34.83 -14.44 22.84
N TYR A 124 -35.11 -15.40 21.95
CA TYR A 124 -35.83 -16.62 22.28
C TYR A 124 -35.03 -17.55 23.20
N SER A 125 -33.71 -17.56 23.09
CA SER A 125 -32.83 -18.40 23.92
C SER A 125 -32.68 -17.87 25.34
N LYS A 126 -32.85 -16.55 25.57
CA LYS A 126 -32.73 -15.93 26.91
C LYS A 126 -33.98 -16.15 27.76
N ASP A 127 -35.15 -16.02 27.18
CA ASP A 127 -36.42 -16.16 27.90
C ASP A 127 -37.49 -16.87 27.06
N ARG A 128 -37.28 -18.17 26.80
CA ARG A 128 -38.18 -18.97 25.96
C ARG A 128 -39.63 -18.94 26.45
N LYS A 129 -39.84 -18.96 27.78
CA LYS A 129 -41.17 -19.14 28.39
C LYS A 129 -42.09 -17.93 28.17
N SER A 130 -41.55 -16.75 27.84
CA SER A 130 -42.35 -15.57 27.54
C SER A 130 -42.87 -15.50 26.11
N PHE A 131 -42.46 -16.40 25.21
CA PHE A 131 -42.91 -16.44 23.82
C PHE A 131 -44.00 -17.49 23.58
N ASN A 132 -44.90 -17.20 22.65
CA ASN A 132 -45.95 -18.14 22.24
C ASN A 132 -45.32 -19.38 21.57
N ALA A 133 -45.88 -20.57 21.83
CA ALA A 133 -45.47 -21.82 21.22
C ALA A 133 -45.47 -21.77 19.69
N GLU A 134 -46.43 -21.07 19.07
CA GLU A 134 -46.50 -20.95 17.61
C GLU A 134 -45.36 -20.10 17.04
N THR A 135 -44.97 -19.03 17.73
CA THR A 135 -43.80 -18.21 17.36
C THR A 135 -42.52 -19.04 17.36
N LEU A 136 -42.36 -19.93 18.36
CA LEU A 136 -41.19 -20.79 18.46
C LEU A 136 -41.22 -21.92 17.40
N LYS A 137 -42.38 -22.48 17.09
CA LYS A 137 -42.55 -23.45 15.99
C LYS A 137 -42.21 -22.82 14.63
N ASP A 138 -42.69 -21.60 14.36
CA ASP A 138 -42.38 -20.89 13.12
C ASP A 138 -40.87 -20.62 12.99
N PHE A 139 -40.22 -20.23 14.08
CA PHE A 139 -38.77 -20.05 14.09
C PHE A 139 -38.04 -21.37 13.81
N ILE A 140 -38.43 -22.47 14.48
CA ILE A 140 -37.87 -23.82 14.24
C ILE A 140 -38.03 -24.21 12.77
N ARG A 141 -39.21 -23.99 12.18
CA ARG A 141 -39.46 -24.30 10.77
C ARG A 141 -38.60 -23.45 9.83
N THR A 142 -38.36 -22.19 10.17
CA THR A 142 -37.53 -21.26 9.38
C THR A 142 -36.04 -21.63 9.42
N THR A 143 -35.53 -22.11 10.56
CA THR A 143 -34.11 -22.45 10.75
C THR A 143 -33.75 -23.89 10.35
N THR A 144 -34.72 -24.80 10.38
CA THR A 144 -34.51 -26.24 10.08
C THR A 144 -35.17 -26.72 8.79
N GLY A 145 -36.07 -25.93 8.17
CA GLY A 145 -36.80 -26.31 6.96
C GLY A 145 -36.15 -25.82 5.64
N GLU A 146 -36.53 -26.46 4.53
CA GLU A 146 -36.04 -26.15 3.17
C GLU A 146 -36.84 -25.01 2.47
N GLN A 147 -37.20 -23.97 3.21
CA GLN A 147 -37.94 -22.85 2.64
C GLN A 147 -37.02 -21.97 1.77
N ALA A 148 -37.57 -21.30 0.76
CA ALA A 148 -36.79 -20.45 -0.16
C ALA A 148 -36.00 -19.31 0.54
N LEU A 149 -36.49 -18.83 1.69
CA LEU A 149 -35.82 -17.85 2.56
C LEU A 149 -35.45 -18.46 3.92
N GLY A 150 -35.45 -19.79 4.04
CA GLY A 150 -35.04 -20.51 5.22
C GLY A 150 -33.53 -20.49 5.41
N LEU A 151 -33.08 -20.68 6.64
CA LEU A 151 -31.67 -20.59 7.03
C LEU A 151 -30.76 -21.50 6.19
N GLN A 152 -31.16 -22.77 5.99
CA GLN A 152 -30.36 -23.73 5.22
C GLN A 152 -30.17 -23.31 3.76
N THR A 153 -31.20 -22.69 3.17
CA THR A 153 -31.15 -22.16 1.80
C THR A 153 -30.21 -20.96 1.73
N LEU A 154 -30.26 -20.04 2.70
CA LEU A 154 -29.36 -18.89 2.78
C LEU A 154 -27.90 -19.31 2.94
N LEU A 155 -27.59 -20.26 3.83
CA LEU A 155 -26.25 -20.83 4.00
C LEU A 155 -25.74 -21.50 2.71
N SER A 156 -26.61 -22.24 2.03
CA SER A 156 -26.29 -22.88 0.75
C SER A 156 -26.05 -21.87 -0.38
N GLN A 157 -26.81 -20.77 -0.41
CA GLN A 157 -26.61 -19.68 -1.36
C GLN A 157 -25.27 -18.97 -1.10
N MET A 158 -24.97 -18.65 0.16
CA MET A 158 -23.67 -18.08 0.56
C MET A 158 -22.52 -18.98 0.12
N HIS A 159 -22.63 -20.30 0.33
CA HIS A 159 -21.64 -21.27 -0.14
C HIS A 159 -21.43 -21.22 -1.65
N ARG A 160 -22.50 -21.20 -2.43
CA ARG A 160 -22.42 -21.14 -3.90
C ARG A 160 -21.81 -19.82 -4.42
N LEU A 161 -21.94 -18.71 -3.69
CA LEU A 161 -21.31 -17.43 -4.06
C LEU A 161 -19.79 -17.48 -3.95
N ILE A 162 -19.27 -18.16 -2.91
CA ILE A 162 -17.83 -18.28 -2.68
C ILE A 162 -17.24 -19.48 -3.42
N VAL A 163 -18.00 -20.57 -3.51
CA VAL A 163 -17.59 -21.87 -4.06
C VAL A 163 -18.69 -22.41 -5.01
N PRO A 164 -18.70 -22.01 -6.29
CA PRO A 164 -19.79 -22.32 -7.23
C PRO A 164 -19.89 -23.80 -7.68
N LEU A 165 -19.05 -24.69 -7.15
CA LEU A 165 -19.04 -26.15 -7.41
C LEU A 165 -19.35 -26.50 -8.88
N ARG A 166 -20.57 -27.03 -9.13
CA ARG A 166 -21.02 -27.54 -10.44
C ARG A 166 -21.30 -26.45 -11.47
N THR A 167 -21.56 -25.20 -11.06
CA THR A 167 -21.87 -24.08 -11.97
C THR A 167 -20.66 -23.22 -12.27
N SER A 168 -19.45 -23.68 -11.98
CA SER A 168 -18.20 -22.94 -12.22
C SER A 168 -18.01 -22.49 -13.67
N HIS A 169 -18.59 -23.22 -14.63
CA HIS A 169 -18.60 -22.87 -16.06
C HIS A 169 -19.63 -21.80 -16.43
N ILE A 170 -20.61 -21.52 -15.57
CA ILE A 170 -21.70 -20.56 -15.79
C ILE A 170 -21.47 -19.28 -14.96
N ARG A 171 -20.97 -19.42 -13.74
CA ARG A 171 -20.81 -18.34 -12.77
C ARG A 171 -19.47 -18.41 -12.07
N ASP A 172 -18.69 -17.33 -12.17
CA ASP A 172 -17.48 -17.11 -11.39
C ASP A 172 -17.81 -16.97 -9.90
N SER A 173 -16.93 -17.42 -9.02
CA SER A 173 -17.03 -17.09 -7.59
C SER A 173 -16.82 -15.60 -7.35
N LEU A 174 -17.26 -15.10 -6.19
CA LEU A 174 -16.98 -13.74 -5.76
C LEU A 174 -15.47 -13.44 -5.78
N PHE A 175 -14.65 -14.31 -5.20
CA PHE A 175 -13.20 -14.13 -5.17
C PHE A 175 -12.57 -14.14 -6.56
N LEU A 176 -13.01 -15.01 -7.48
CA LEU A 176 -12.51 -15.00 -8.85
C LEU A 176 -12.90 -13.71 -9.59
N THR A 177 -14.13 -13.22 -9.37
CA THR A 177 -14.59 -11.94 -9.93
C THR A 177 -13.76 -10.77 -9.40
N MET A 178 -13.43 -10.77 -8.10
CA MET A 178 -12.54 -9.76 -7.50
C MET A 178 -11.12 -9.81 -8.09
N LEU A 179 -10.55 -11.00 -8.26
CA LEU A 179 -9.21 -11.17 -8.85
C LEU A 179 -9.15 -10.73 -10.32
N LYS A 180 -10.19 -11.05 -11.11
CA LYS A 180 -10.31 -10.57 -12.50
C LYS A 180 -10.36 -9.04 -12.54
N ASN A 181 -11.18 -8.43 -11.69
CA ASN A 181 -11.26 -6.97 -11.54
C ASN A 181 -9.91 -6.35 -11.17
N GLU A 182 -9.23 -6.91 -10.16
CA GLU A 182 -7.92 -6.44 -9.73
C GLU A 182 -6.92 -6.45 -10.88
N ARG A 183 -6.88 -7.54 -11.66
CA ARG A 183 -6.00 -7.65 -12.83
C ARG A 183 -6.35 -6.65 -13.93
N GLU A 184 -7.63 -6.48 -14.24
CA GLU A 184 -8.08 -5.55 -15.28
C GLU A 184 -7.85 -4.08 -14.90
N ASN A 185 -7.88 -3.76 -13.61
CA ASN A 185 -7.77 -2.40 -13.09
C ASN A 185 -6.47 -2.13 -12.31
N GLU A 186 -5.47 -3.00 -12.37
CA GLU A 186 -4.20 -2.89 -11.61
C GLU A 186 -3.56 -1.48 -11.72
N MET A 187 -3.61 -0.91 -12.92
CA MET A 187 -3.08 0.42 -13.23
C MET A 187 -3.90 1.57 -12.62
N LEU A 188 -5.19 1.37 -12.41
CA LEU A 188 -6.13 2.38 -11.91
C LEU A 188 -6.36 2.27 -10.40
N THR A 189 -6.22 1.08 -9.82
CA THR A 189 -6.51 0.83 -8.41
C THR A 189 -5.45 1.42 -7.47
N CYS A 190 -5.87 2.35 -6.63
CA CYS A 190 -5.04 3.04 -5.63
C CYS A 190 -5.91 3.75 -4.58
N ASP A 191 -5.26 4.37 -3.57
CA ASP A 191 -5.91 5.05 -2.43
C ASP A 191 -6.80 4.11 -1.59
N GLU A 192 -6.58 2.81 -1.68
CA GLU A 192 -7.32 1.82 -0.90
C GLU A 192 -6.77 1.73 0.52
N GLY A 193 -7.67 1.73 1.51
CA GLY A 193 -7.26 1.55 2.91
C GLY A 193 -6.77 0.13 3.21
N ASN A 194 -7.34 -0.87 2.53
CA ASN A 194 -6.98 -2.28 2.64
C ASN A 194 -6.47 -2.77 1.29
N SER A 195 -5.58 -3.75 1.30
CA SER A 195 -5.21 -4.47 0.09
C SER A 195 -6.31 -5.45 -0.35
N HIS A 196 -6.33 -5.85 -1.62
CA HIS A 196 -7.26 -6.87 -2.13
C HIS A 196 -7.18 -8.17 -1.31
N GLN A 197 -5.97 -8.58 -0.94
CA GLN A 197 -5.75 -9.74 -0.09
C GLN A 197 -6.41 -9.58 1.30
N GLN A 198 -6.34 -8.39 1.92
CA GLN A 198 -7.02 -8.10 3.18
C GLN A 198 -8.54 -8.09 3.04
N VAL A 199 -9.09 -7.58 1.92
CA VAL A 199 -10.53 -7.60 1.66
C VAL A 199 -11.04 -9.04 1.52
N ILE A 200 -10.33 -9.91 0.81
CA ILE A 200 -10.66 -11.34 0.70
C ILE A 200 -10.67 -12.00 2.09
N TYR A 201 -9.66 -11.73 2.91
CA TYR A 201 -9.60 -12.24 4.29
C TYR A 201 -10.79 -11.76 5.14
N GLN A 202 -11.20 -10.51 5.00
CA GLN A 202 -12.35 -9.93 5.72
C GLN A 202 -13.69 -10.52 5.27
N ILE A 203 -13.83 -10.89 3.99
CA ILE A 203 -15.02 -11.60 3.50
C ILE A 203 -15.05 -13.01 4.09
N TYR A 204 -13.92 -13.72 4.10
CA TYR A 204 -13.80 -15.08 4.65
C TYR A 204 -14.22 -15.15 6.12
N TYR A 205 -13.45 -14.49 7.01
CA TYR A 205 -14.03 -13.44 7.81
C TYR A 205 -15.47 -13.63 8.29
N THR A 206 -16.28 -12.73 7.76
CA THR A 206 -17.70 -12.66 8.01
C THR A 206 -18.45 -13.90 7.56
N VAL A 207 -18.14 -14.48 6.38
CA VAL A 207 -18.82 -15.68 5.88
C VAL A 207 -18.70 -16.85 6.85
N ALA A 208 -17.51 -17.07 7.43
CA ALA A 208 -17.27 -18.12 8.40
C ALA A 208 -18.03 -17.90 9.71
N LEU A 209 -18.14 -16.64 10.17
CA LEU A 209 -18.92 -16.29 11.35
C LEU A 209 -20.43 -16.44 11.12
N THR A 210 -20.92 -15.98 9.97
CA THR A 210 -22.33 -16.14 9.57
C THR A 210 -22.71 -17.62 9.45
N GLU A 211 -21.82 -18.44 8.89
CA GLU A 211 -21.99 -19.90 8.80
C GLU A 211 -22.10 -20.55 10.19
N LEU A 212 -21.27 -20.11 11.14
CA LEU A 212 -21.33 -20.57 12.52
C LEU A 212 -22.64 -20.19 13.21
N ARG A 213 -23.09 -18.93 13.07
CA ARG A 213 -24.40 -18.49 13.60
C ARG A 213 -25.52 -19.38 13.07
N GLY A 214 -25.51 -19.63 11.75
CA GLY A 214 -26.47 -20.49 11.11
C GLY A 214 -26.47 -21.91 11.67
N PHE A 215 -25.29 -22.50 11.86
CA PHE A 215 -25.16 -23.81 12.48
C PHE A 215 -25.72 -23.84 13.91
N ILE A 216 -25.37 -22.86 14.76
CA ILE A 216 -25.85 -22.79 16.15
C ILE A 216 -27.36 -22.66 16.21
N MET A 217 -27.95 -21.79 15.39
CA MET A 217 -29.41 -21.61 15.32
C MET A 217 -30.11 -22.90 14.91
N ALA A 218 -29.61 -23.58 13.86
CA ALA A 218 -30.18 -24.83 13.40
C ALA A 218 -30.09 -25.92 14.48
N ALA A 219 -28.93 -26.08 15.12
CA ALA A 219 -28.73 -27.04 16.19
C ALA A 219 -29.68 -26.77 17.37
N TRP A 220 -29.75 -25.52 17.85
CA TRP A 220 -30.66 -25.13 18.92
C TRP A 220 -32.13 -25.40 18.57
N SER A 221 -32.55 -25.10 17.34
CA SER A 221 -33.91 -25.37 16.87
C SER A 221 -34.23 -26.86 16.78
N TYR A 222 -33.32 -27.72 16.33
CA TYR A 222 -33.50 -29.17 16.43
C TYR A 222 -33.61 -29.64 17.88
N GLY A 223 -32.80 -29.07 18.78
CA GLY A 223 -32.88 -29.37 20.22
C GLY A 223 -34.24 -29.02 20.84
N LEU A 224 -34.88 -27.95 20.39
CA LEU A 224 -36.23 -27.56 20.86
C LEU A 224 -37.38 -28.31 20.20
N ARG A 225 -37.20 -28.77 18.96
CA ARG A 225 -38.27 -29.35 18.14
C ARG A 225 -39.08 -30.46 18.82
N PRO A 226 -38.50 -31.40 19.61
CA PRO A 226 -39.27 -32.43 20.32
C PRO A 226 -40.30 -31.91 21.32
N LEU A 227 -40.12 -30.68 21.84
CA LEU A 227 -41.06 -30.06 22.77
C LEU A 227 -42.37 -29.64 22.08
N TYR A 228 -42.35 -29.53 20.75
CA TYR A 228 -43.46 -29.03 19.94
C TYR A 228 -43.98 -30.06 18.93
N GLU A 229 -43.12 -30.98 18.49
CA GLU A 229 -43.39 -32.01 17.50
C GLU A 229 -42.84 -33.36 17.99
N LYS A 230 -43.63 -34.44 17.90
CA LYS A 230 -43.13 -35.78 18.25
C LYS A 230 -42.14 -36.26 17.17
N GLY A 231 -40.88 -36.51 17.53
CA GLY A 231 -39.87 -37.03 16.61
C GLY A 231 -38.46 -37.06 17.20
N LYS A 232 -37.58 -37.88 16.63
CA LYS A 232 -36.13 -37.89 16.89
C LYS A 232 -35.43 -37.27 15.68
N TYR A 233 -34.54 -36.29 15.91
CA TYR A 233 -33.89 -35.54 14.83
C TYR A 233 -32.35 -35.72 14.80
N LYS A 234 -31.86 -36.90 15.23
CA LYS A 234 -30.42 -37.18 15.38
C LYS A 234 -29.68 -37.19 14.03
N ALA A 235 -30.33 -37.70 12.99
CA ALA A 235 -29.76 -37.76 11.64
C ALA A 235 -29.60 -36.36 11.05
N GLU A 236 -30.62 -35.51 11.24
CA GLU A 236 -30.67 -34.13 10.79
C GLU A 236 -29.62 -33.27 11.48
N VAL A 237 -29.44 -33.46 12.80
CA VAL A 237 -28.34 -32.80 13.54
C VAL A 237 -26.97 -33.24 13.00
N THR A 238 -26.81 -34.50 12.62
CA THR A 238 -25.56 -35.01 12.03
C THR A 238 -25.33 -34.44 10.63
N GLU A 239 -26.40 -34.26 9.85
CA GLU A 239 -26.35 -33.66 8.52
C GLU A 239 -25.93 -32.19 8.56
N ILE A 240 -26.50 -31.38 9.47
CA ILE A 240 -26.10 -29.96 9.60
C ILE A 240 -24.66 -29.81 10.12
N GLU A 241 -24.18 -30.71 10.99
CA GLU A 241 -22.78 -30.75 11.44
C GLU A 241 -21.83 -31.03 10.27
N ALA A 242 -22.17 -32.02 9.43
CA ALA A 242 -21.39 -32.36 8.25
C ALA A 242 -21.42 -31.23 7.20
N GLY A 243 -22.57 -30.59 7.01
CA GLY A 243 -22.75 -29.44 6.13
C GLY A 243 -21.92 -28.23 6.56
N PHE A 244 -21.98 -27.86 7.85
CA PHE A 244 -21.15 -26.81 8.44
C PHE A 244 -19.66 -27.08 8.20
N THR A 245 -19.21 -28.28 8.56
CA THR A 245 -17.80 -28.68 8.40
C THR A 245 -17.32 -28.57 6.96
N MET A 246 -18.14 -29.04 6.02
CA MET A 246 -17.87 -28.98 4.59
C MET A 246 -17.74 -27.53 4.12
N ARG A 247 -18.74 -26.68 4.40
CA ARG A 247 -18.76 -25.28 3.95
C ARG A 247 -17.61 -24.47 4.54
N THR A 248 -17.35 -24.58 5.85
CA THR A 248 -16.24 -23.86 6.50
C THR A 248 -14.88 -24.24 5.92
N ARG A 249 -14.67 -25.53 5.64
CA ARG A 249 -13.44 -26.00 4.97
C ARG A 249 -13.33 -25.43 3.56
N ASP A 250 -14.40 -25.47 2.78
CA ASP A 250 -14.44 -24.97 1.42
C ASP A 250 -14.20 -23.46 1.35
N PHE A 251 -14.82 -22.67 2.24
CA PHE A 251 -14.56 -21.25 2.38
C PHE A 251 -13.09 -20.96 2.65
N LEU A 252 -12.49 -21.68 3.58
CA LEU A 252 -11.08 -21.52 3.93
C LEU A 252 -10.14 -21.85 2.76
N LEU A 253 -10.40 -22.94 2.05
CA LEU A 253 -9.60 -23.34 0.88
C LEU A 253 -9.73 -22.32 -0.26
N ALA A 254 -10.95 -21.90 -0.59
CA ALA A 254 -11.20 -20.89 -1.62
C ALA A 254 -10.51 -19.56 -1.29
N THR A 255 -10.55 -19.16 -0.01
CA THR A 255 -9.88 -17.96 0.49
C THR A 255 -8.38 -18.05 0.34
N LYS A 256 -7.77 -19.17 0.75
CA LYS A 256 -6.31 -19.38 0.61
C LYS A 256 -5.87 -19.29 -0.83
N GLU A 257 -6.56 -19.96 -1.75
CA GLU A 257 -6.21 -19.91 -3.17
C GLU A 257 -6.38 -18.51 -3.75
N ALA A 258 -7.45 -17.79 -3.38
CA ALA A 258 -7.66 -16.43 -3.85
C ALA A 258 -6.61 -15.45 -3.31
N MET A 259 -6.29 -15.53 -2.02
CA MET A 259 -5.29 -14.66 -1.39
C MET A 259 -3.87 -14.87 -1.93
N LYS A 260 -3.51 -16.09 -2.38
CA LYS A 260 -2.21 -16.36 -3.03
C LYS A 260 -2.03 -15.56 -4.31
N LEU A 261 -3.13 -15.22 -4.97
CA LEU A 261 -3.14 -14.48 -6.25
C LEU A 261 -3.37 -12.98 -6.06
N ALA A 262 -4.10 -12.58 -5.02
CA ALA A 262 -4.41 -11.19 -4.74
C ALA A 262 -3.19 -10.40 -4.26
N SER A 263 -3.08 -9.16 -4.69
CA SER A 263 -2.02 -8.27 -4.23
C SER A 263 -2.24 -7.85 -2.78
N ASN A 264 -1.15 -7.81 -2.02
CA ASN A 264 -1.08 -7.18 -0.72
C ASN A 264 -0.51 -5.74 -0.78
N ALA A 265 -0.26 -5.21 -1.98
CA ALA A 265 0.32 -3.88 -2.17
C ALA A 265 -0.74 -2.77 -2.10
N ILE A 266 -0.40 -1.67 -1.43
CA ILE A 266 -1.21 -0.46 -1.32
C ILE A 266 -0.37 0.73 -1.76
N ARG A 267 -0.94 1.60 -2.60
CA ARG A 267 -0.29 2.80 -3.15
C ARG A 267 -1.26 3.98 -3.21
N ARG A 268 -0.71 5.19 -3.33
CA ARG A 268 -1.50 6.41 -3.52
C ARG A 268 -1.78 6.70 -5.00
N CYS A 269 -2.96 7.24 -5.27
CA CYS A 269 -3.30 7.79 -6.57
C CYS A 269 -2.60 9.14 -6.79
N ASP A 270 -2.73 9.67 -8.00
CA ASP A 270 -2.38 11.06 -8.26
C ASP A 270 -3.38 11.99 -7.54
N PRO A 271 -2.92 13.12 -6.96
CA PRO A 271 -3.81 14.04 -6.28
C PRO A 271 -4.89 14.59 -7.23
N LYS A 272 -6.17 14.55 -6.83
CA LYS A 272 -7.31 15.02 -7.66
C LYS A 272 -7.17 16.47 -8.17
N GLY A 273 -6.42 17.32 -7.46
CA GLY A 273 -6.14 18.71 -7.85
C GLY A 273 -4.79 18.93 -8.55
N GLY A 274 -4.16 17.85 -9.03
CA GLY A 274 -2.82 17.87 -9.60
C GLY A 274 -1.71 17.95 -8.56
N PHE A 275 -0.50 17.63 -9.00
CA PHE A 275 0.70 17.65 -8.17
C PHE A 275 1.15 19.09 -7.85
N LYS A 276 1.35 19.36 -6.57
CA LYS A 276 1.85 20.63 -6.00
C LYS A 276 3.18 20.43 -5.27
N LYS A 277 4.15 21.29 -5.59
CA LYS A 277 5.53 21.22 -5.07
C LYS A 277 5.54 21.43 -3.56
N GLY A 278 6.30 20.62 -2.84
CA GLY A 278 6.40 20.68 -1.37
C GLY A 278 5.18 20.16 -0.61
N ILE A 279 4.08 19.83 -1.30
CA ILE A 279 2.85 19.26 -0.71
C ILE A 279 2.65 17.80 -1.13
N SER A 280 2.80 17.52 -2.44
CA SER A 280 2.55 16.18 -3.02
C SER A 280 3.70 15.70 -3.89
N TYR A 281 4.60 16.59 -4.33
CA TYR A 281 5.88 16.18 -4.91
C TYR A 281 7.05 17.03 -4.46
N ALA A 282 8.26 16.49 -4.62
CA ALA A 282 9.53 17.19 -4.52
C ALA A 282 10.41 16.89 -5.75
N GLU A 283 11.35 17.79 -6.07
CA GLU A 283 12.34 17.56 -7.13
C GLU A 283 13.76 17.85 -6.61
N PHE A 284 14.77 17.34 -7.32
CA PHE A 284 16.16 17.73 -7.10
C PHE A 284 16.43 19.09 -7.77
N ASP A 285 15.95 20.15 -7.12
CA ASP A 285 16.10 21.53 -7.61
C ASP A 285 17.56 21.85 -7.96
N GLU A 286 17.76 22.50 -9.11
CA GLU A 286 19.06 23.02 -9.57
C GLU A 286 20.16 21.95 -9.77
N LEU A 287 19.86 20.64 -9.72
CA LEU A 287 20.89 19.60 -9.85
C LEU A 287 21.40 19.45 -11.28
N PHE A 288 20.55 18.97 -12.19
CA PHE A 288 20.83 18.84 -13.61
C PHE A 288 20.02 19.88 -14.36
N GLN A 289 20.69 20.86 -14.97
CA GLN A 289 20.05 21.92 -15.72
C GLN A 289 20.84 22.27 -16.97
N THR A 290 20.14 22.68 -18.02
CA THR A 290 20.78 23.36 -19.14
C THR A 290 21.36 24.69 -18.68
N TYR A 291 22.57 24.98 -19.15
CA TYR A 291 23.32 26.19 -18.88
C TYR A 291 23.90 26.74 -20.16
N VAL A 292 23.59 28.01 -20.45
CA VAL A 292 24.11 28.73 -21.61
C VAL A 292 25.32 29.55 -21.17
N VAL A 293 26.45 29.34 -21.83
CA VAL A 293 27.73 29.96 -21.44
C VAL A 293 28.64 30.16 -22.64
N ASN A 294 29.40 31.26 -22.66
CA ASN A 294 30.39 31.48 -23.71
C ASN A 294 31.61 30.58 -23.50
N GLU A 295 32.16 30.03 -24.59
CA GLU A 295 33.35 29.17 -24.50
C GLU A 295 34.56 29.87 -23.87
N ALA A 296 34.70 31.19 -24.03
CA ALA A 296 35.77 31.96 -23.39
C ALA A 296 35.67 31.94 -21.86
N ASP A 297 34.44 31.90 -21.33
CA ASP A 297 34.15 32.01 -19.89
C ASP A 297 34.31 30.69 -19.13
N ILE A 298 34.39 29.57 -19.83
CA ILE A 298 34.61 28.23 -19.25
C ILE A 298 35.97 27.63 -19.63
N SER A 299 36.64 28.16 -20.65
CA SER A 299 37.97 27.73 -21.04
C SER A 299 39.03 28.11 -20.00
N ASP A 300 39.84 27.15 -19.57
CA ASP A 300 40.90 27.34 -18.54
C ASP A 300 41.85 28.51 -18.86
N LYS A 301 42.07 28.76 -20.16
CA LYS A 301 42.96 29.81 -20.70
C LYS A 301 42.24 31.12 -21.05
N ASN A 302 40.96 31.26 -20.74
CA ASN A 302 40.11 32.36 -21.22
C ASN A 302 40.27 32.51 -22.74
N SER A 303 40.08 31.41 -23.49
CA SER A 303 40.38 31.34 -24.92
C SER A 303 39.26 30.63 -25.69
N CYS A 304 39.06 31.05 -26.93
CA CYS A 304 38.07 30.53 -27.88
C CYS A 304 38.70 29.51 -28.85
N SER A 305 39.77 28.85 -28.41
CA SER A 305 40.57 27.93 -29.24
C SER A 305 39.95 26.54 -29.36
N LYS A 306 39.00 26.22 -28.49
CA LYS A 306 38.22 24.96 -28.48
C LYS A 306 36.79 25.28 -28.87
N THR A 307 36.11 24.35 -29.54
CA THR A 307 34.69 24.47 -29.84
C THR A 307 33.85 23.87 -28.71
N CYS A 308 32.60 24.30 -28.56
CA CYS A 308 31.64 23.78 -27.58
C CYS A 308 31.59 22.25 -27.51
N GLU A 309 31.61 21.54 -28.65
CA GLU A 309 31.54 20.07 -28.71
C GLU A 309 32.81 19.37 -28.20
N THR A 310 33.95 20.07 -28.24
CA THR A 310 35.24 19.54 -27.79
C THR A 310 35.56 19.91 -26.34
N LEU A 311 34.68 20.68 -25.68
CA LEU A 311 34.81 20.97 -24.26
C LEU A 311 34.45 19.72 -23.46
N GLY A 312 35.46 19.14 -22.82
CA GLY A 312 35.24 18.12 -21.80
C GLY A 312 34.62 18.71 -20.52
N PRO A 313 34.54 17.93 -19.44
CA PRO A 313 34.07 18.43 -18.15
C PRO A 313 34.89 19.64 -17.69
N MET A 314 34.23 20.78 -17.52
CA MET A 314 34.85 22.04 -17.07
C MET A 314 34.16 22.55 -15.83
N THR A 315 34.77 23.52 -15.15
CA THR A 315 34.10 24.21 -14.05
C THR A 315 34.06 25.69 -14.35
N TYR A 316 32.93 26.35 -14.09
CA TYR A 316 32.85 27.79 -14.25
C TYR A 316 33.79 28.47 -13.25
N GLU A 317 34.87 29.08 -13.74
CA GLU A 317 35.82 29.87 -12.96
C GLU A 317 35.68 31.32 -13.39
N ARG A 318 35.10 32.15 -12.52
CA ARG A 318 35.00 33.59 -12.76
C ARG A 318 36.41 34.19 -12.78
N LYS A 319 36.95 34.48 -13.97
CA LYS A 319 38.10 35.38 -14.11
C LYS A 319 37.59 36.79 -14.40
N ILE A 320 37.99 37.74 -13.54
CA ILE A 320 37.70 39.16 -13.71
C ILE A 320 38.51 39.62 -14.92
N ASP A 321 37.86 39.80 -16.09
CA ASP A 321 38.02 41.01 -16.91
C ASP A 321 37.13 41.02 -18.19
N SER A 322 36.43 42.15 -18.30
CA SER A 322 36.01 42.93 -19.50
C SER A 322 35.12 42.39 -20.63
N TYR A 323 34.86 41.10 -20.85
CA TYR A 323 34.08 40.67 -22.04
C TYR A 323 32.59 40.41 -21.76
N ARG A 324 31.86 41.40 -21.21
CA ARG A 324 30.44 41.24 -20.85
C ARG A 324 29.48 41.61 -21.98
N ASN A 325 28.99 40.62 -22.72
CA ASN A 325 27.72 40.73 -23.46
C ASN A 325 26.55 39.98 -22.80
N TYR A 326 26.80 39.23 -21.72
CA TYR A 326 25.78 38.47 -20.99
C TYR A 326 26.13 38.42 -19.49
N ASN A 327 25.16 38.67 -18.63
CA ASN A 327 25.36 38.64 -17.18
C ASN A 327 24.95 37.27 -16.61
N TYR A 328 25.93 36.51 -16.11
CA TYR A 328 25.67 35.23 -15.43
C TYR A 328 25.20 35.44 -13.99
N ASP A 329 24.00 36.01 -13.80
CA ASP A 329 23.43 36.23 -12.45
C ASP A 329 23.25 34.90 -11.68
N ARG A 330 23.10 33.79 -12.41
CA ARG A 330 23.12 32.43 -11.87
C ARG A 330 24.22 31.65 -12.58
N PRO A 331 25.45 31.54 -12.04
CA PRO A 331 26.50 30.70 -12.63
C PRO A 331 26.24 29.21 -12.36
N CYS A 332 26.87 28.33 -13.13
CA CYS A 332 26.86 26.90 -12.80
C CYS A 332 27.71 26.65 -11.55
N TRP A 333 27.08 26.16 -10.47
CA TRP A 333 27.76 25.82 -9.22
C TRP A 333 28.20 24.36 -9.24
N GLY A 334 28.97 23.99 -10.27
CA GLY A 334 29.45 22.63 -10.44
C GLY A 334 30.07 22.40 -11.81
N THR A 335 30.03 21.15 -12.24
CA THR A 335 30.65 20.68 -13.49
C THR A 335 29.75 21.00 -14.69
N VAL A 336 30.33 21.62 -15.72
CA VAL A 336 29.70 21.88 -17.03
C VAL A 336 30.16 20.80 -17.99
N THR A 337 29.21 20.11 -18.62
CA THR A 337 29.43 18.92 -19.46
C THR A 337 28.45 18.90 -20.64
N ASP A 338 28.63 17.96 -21.57
CA ASP A 338 27.70 17.65 -22.65
C ASP A 338 27.25 18.91 -23.42
N CYS A 339 28.24 19.70 -23.84
CA CYS A 339 28.04 20.96 -24.54
C CYS A 339 27.81 20.77 -26.04
N ARG A 340 26.92 21.59 -26.60
CA ARG A 340 26.80 21.81 -28.05
C ARG A 340 26.93 23.30 -28.37
N LYS A 341 27.31 23.61 -29.60
CA LYS A 341 27.23 24.99 -30.10
C LYS A 341 25.78 25.49 -30.12
N GLY A 342 25.57 26.68 -29.55
CA GLY A 342 24.34 27.44 -29.66
C GLY A 342 24.31 28.25 -30.95
N GLY A 343 23.12 28.47 -31.49
CA GLY A 343 22.93 29.20 -32.75
C GLY A 343 23.20 30.69 -32.61
N GLY A 344 24.46 31.12 -32.78
CA GLY A 344 24.87 32.50 -33.05
C GLY A 344 24.27 33.57 -32.11
N LYS A 345 23.33 34.37 -32.61
CA LYS A 345 22.54 35.31 -31.79
C LYS A 345 21.48 34.55 -31.00
N MET A 346 21.49 34.69 -29.68
CA MET A 346 20.49 34.10 -28.81
C MET A 346 19.63 35.18 -28.15
N THR A 347 18.39 34.82 -27.82
CA THR A 347 17.50 35.61 -26.96
C THR A 347 17.11 34.74 -25.78
N ILE A 348 17.52 35.12 -24.58
CA ILE A 348 17.34 34.32 -23.36
C ILE A 348 16.37 35.05 -22.44
N CYS A 349 15.37 34.33 -21.94
CA CYS A 349 14.50 34.81 -20.89
C CYS A 349 14.94 34.23 -19.54
N ASP A 350 15.69 35.03 -18.78
CA ASP A 350 16.28 34.65 -17.50
C ASP A 350 15.35 34.87 -16.32
N THR A 351 15.41 33.98 -15.33
CA THR A 351 14.68 34.15 -14.08
C THR A 351 15.47 35.11 -13.16
N ARG A 352 15.12 36.40 -13.19
CA ARG A 352 15.76 37.46 -12.38
C ARG A 352 15.76 37.19 -10.86
N ASN A 353 14.84 36.36 -10.38
CA ASN A 353 14.61 36.08 -8.97
C ASN A 353 15.47 34.92 -8.45
N SER A 354 16.30 35.18 -7.44
CA SER A 354 17.17 34.18 -6.79
C SER A 354 16.43 33.05 -6.08
N SER A 355 15.13 33.19 -5.83
CA SER A 355 14.27 32.16 -5.21
C SER A 355 13.67 31.16 -6.22
N ASN A 356 13.70 31.44 -7.52
CA ASN A 356 13.25 30.48 -8.54
C ASN A 356 14.34 29.41 -8.73
N SER A 357 13.99 28.13 -8.80
CA SER A 357 14.97 27.06 -9.04
C SER A 357 15.46 27.04 -10.50
N ARG A 358 14.66 27.53 -11.45
CA ARG A 358 15.01 27.59 -12.88
C ARG A 358 16.05 28.68 -13.16
N ARG A 359 16.85 28.54 -14.21
CA ARG A 359 17.73 29.61 -14.75
C ARG A 359 17.01 30.35 -15.87
N TYR A 360 16.36 29.58 -16.75
CA TYR A 360 15.68 30.07 -17.93
C TYR A 360 14.18 29.73 -17.85
N TYR A 361 13.33 30.64 -18.31
CA TYR A 361 11.97 30.26 -18.71
C TYR A 361 12.00 29.62 -20.09
N TRP A 362 12.72 30.27 -21.01
CA TRP A 362 12.98 29.79 -22.36
C TRP A 362 14.20 30.52 -22.94
N PHE A 363 14.77 29.98 -24.01
CA PHE A 363 15.71 30.70 -24.86
C PHE A 363 15.48 30.37 -26.34
N LYS A 364 15.79 31.33 -27.20
CA LYS A 364 15.63 31.22 -28.65
C LYS A 364 16.97 31.40 -29.34
N GLU A 365 17.28 30.52 -30.28
CA GLU A 365 18.48 30.55 -31.11
C GLU A 365 18.21 31.21 -32.47
N SER A 366 19.27 31.65 -33.15
CA SER A 366 19.13 32.41 -34.41
C SER A 366 18.54 31.63 -35.58
N ASN A 367 18.61 30.29 -35.55
CA ASN A 367 17.96 29.42 -36.52
C ASN A 367 16.44 29.31 -36.32
N GLY A 368 15.89 29.95 -35.29
CA GLY A 368 14.46 29.93 -34.96
C GLY A 368 14.08 28.92 -33.90
N ASP A 369 15.00 28.04 -33.48
CA ASP A 369 14.74 27.04 -32.45
C ASP A 369 14.46 27.71 -31.10
N VAL A 370 13.44 27.21 -30.41
CA VAL A 370 13.04 27.67 -29.08
C VAL A 370 13.14 26.50 -28.12
N ALA A 371 13.89 26.71 -27.04
CA ALA A 371 13.96 25.83 -25.89
C ALA A 371 13.05 26.37 -24.78
N GLY A 372 12.08 25.56 -24.34
CA GLY A 372 11.03 25.98 -23.41
C GLY A 372 9.83 26.65 -24.09
N ASP A 373 8.95 27.24 -23.30
CA ASP A 373 7.72 27.87 -23.77
C ASP A 373 7.84 29.40 -23.76
N ASN A 374 7.82 30.02 -24.95
CA ASN A 374 7.89 31.46 -25.15
C ASN A 374 6.54 32.10 -25.53
N SER A 375 5.43 31.36 -25.49
CA SER A 375 4.11 31.83 -25.93
C SER A 375 3.59 33.03 -25.12
N ALA A 376 3.87 33.05 -23.81
CA ALA A 376 3.49 34.13 -22.90
C ALA A 376 4.50 35.29 -22.84
N GLY A 377 5.47 35.35 -23.76
CA GLY A 377 6.57 36.32 -23.71
C GLY A 377 7.60 35.97 -22.62
N CYS A 378 8.34 36.95 -22.12
CA CYS A 378 9.34 36.74 -21.06
C CYS A 378 8.85 37.28 -19.71
N PRO A 379 8.53 36.41 -18.73
CA PRO A 379 8.18 36.83 -17.37
C PRO A 379 9.36 37.39 -16.57
N GLY A 380 10.57 37.14 -17.05
CA GLY A 380 11.82 37.50 -16.39
C GLY A 380 12.54 38.65 -17.08
N GLN A 381 13.86 38.52 -17.23
CA GLN A 381 14.69 39.48 -17.95
C GLN A 381 15.11 38.92 -19.30
N LEU A 382 14.99 39.73 -20.35
CA LEU A 382 15.54 39.40 -21.66
C LEU A 382 17.00 39.77 -21.74
N ASN A 383 17.80 38.84 -22.24
CA ASN A 383 19.21 39.01 -22.50
C ASN A 383 19.52 38.52 -23.92
N TYR A 384 20.49 39.16 -24.57
CA TYR A 384 20.78 38.96 -26.00
C TYR A 384 22.24 38.57 -26.25
N PRO A 385 22.71 37.41 -25.76
CA PRO A 385 24.07 36.97 -26.02
C PRO A 385 24.31 36.81 -27.51
N LYS A 386 25.49 37.25 -27.96
CA LYS A 386 25.92 37.18 -29.35
C LYS A 386 27.39 36.79 -29.43
N SER A 387 27.69 35.81 -30.29
CA SER A 387 29.07 35.44 -30.61
C SER A 387 29.90 36.63 -31.07
N TRP A 388 31.19 36.60 -30.77
CA TRP A 388 32.12 37.69 -31.06
C TRP A 388 33.49 37.12 -31.46
N ILE A 389 34.32 37.93 -32.11
CA ILE A 389 35.61 37.48 -32.64
C ILE A 389 36.73 37.92 -31.69
N ARG A 390 37.64 37.00 -31.37
CA ARG A 390 38.86 37.26 -30.61
C ARG A 390 40.08 36.76 -31.37
N GLY A 391 40.83 37.69 -31.98
CA GLY A 391 41.94 37.32 -32.86
C GLY A 391 41.43 36.50 -34.04
N PHE A 392 41.92 35.27 -34.21
CA PHE A 392 41.51 34.33 -35.26
C PHE A 392 40.37 33.37 -34.84
N TYR A 393 39.83 33.52 -33.63
CA TYR A 393 38.82 32.62 -33.08
C TYR A 393 37.45 33.29 -32.99
N SER A 394 36.38 32.52 -33.21
CA SER A 394 34.99 32.95 -32.99
C SER A 394 34.50 32.41 -31.66
N CYS A 395 34.28 33.29 -30.69
CA CYS A 395 33.82 32.96 -29.35
C CYS A 395 32.31 32.74 -29.34
N ASP A 396 31.91 31.48 -29.46
CA ASP A 396 30.49 31.09 -29.51
C ASP A 396 29.88 30.85 -28.11
N TYR A 397 28.56 30.95 -28.03
CA TYR A 397 27.79 30.53 -26.86
C TYR A 397 27.44 29.05 -26.98
N CYS A 398 27.74 28.29 -25.94
CA CYS A 398 27.46 26.88 -25.81
C CYS A 398 26.19 26.66 -25.00
N VAL A 399 25.42 25.64 -25.38
CA VAL A 399 24.30 25.09 -24.60
C VAL A 399 24.80 23.78 -23.98
N CYS A 400 24.95 23.75 -22.66
CA CYS A 400 25.59 22.66 -21.93
C CYS A 400 24.70 22.13 -20.80
N ARG A 401 25.04 20.95 -20.26
CA ARG A 401 24.52 20.49 -18.96
C ARG A 401 25.38 21.07 -17.82
N CYS A 402 24.73 21.72 -16.87
CA CYS A 402 25.30 22.05 -15.57
C CYS A 402 24.87 20.98 -14.55
N GLU A 403 25.87 20.34 -13.94
CA GLU A 403 25.69 19.46 -12.79
C GLU A 403 26.14 20.22 -11.55
N ALA A 404 25.20 20.66 -10.70
CA ALA A 404 25.50 21.54 -9.58
C ALA A 404 26.09 20.78 -8.36
N ASP A 405 27.31 20.29 -8.52
CA ASP A 405 27.99 19.37 -7.60
C ASP A 405 29.05 20.02 -6.68
N ARG A 406 29.29 21.33 -6.79
CA ARG A 406 30.17 22.08 -5.87
C ARG A 406 29.53 22.20 -4.49
N VAL A 407 30.38 22.49 -3.50
CA VAL A 407 30.00 22.66 -2.10
C VAL A 407 29.10 23.87 -1.87
N ILE A 408 29.38 24.98 -2.56
CA ILE A 408 28.63 26.25 -2.46
C ILE A 408 27.44 26.24 -3.44
N THR A 409 26.75 25.10 -3.55
CA THR A 409 25.59 24.95 -4.44
C THR A 409 24.28 25.24 -3.69
N ARG A 410 23.27 25.72 -4.41
CA ARG A 410 21.88 25.74 -3.95
C ARG A 410 21.13 24.46 -4.25
N ALA A 411 21.69 23.58 -5.09
CA ALA A 411 21.05 22.36 -5.52
C ALA A 411 20.65 21.45 -4.35
N LYS A 412 19.49 20.83 -4.51
CA LYS A 412 19.02 19.70 -3.71
C LYS A 412 19.45 18.44 -4.46
N ARG A 413 20.29 17.63 -3.84
CA ARG A 413 20.90 16.48 -4.52
C ARG A 413 21.23 15.30 -3.60
N ALA A 414 20.91 15.40 -2.31
CA ALA A 414 21.27 14.37 -1.34
C ALA A 414 20.13 13.40 -1.10
N ILE A 415 20.48 12.14 -0.84
CA ILE A 415 19.56 11.11 -0.34
C ILE A 415 20.11 10.61 1.00
N CYS A 416 19.25 10.60 2.02
CA CYS A 416 19.58 10.13 3.35
C CYS A 416 19.60 8.61 3.41
N PHE A 417 20.67 8.03 3.95
CA PHE A 417 20.80 6.59 4.22
C PHE A 417 20.65 6.26 5.72
N MET A 418 20.43 7.28 6.56
CA MET A 418 20.09 7.06 7.96
C MET A 418 18.75 6.31 8.06
N PRO A 419 18.65 5.32 8.94
CA PRO A 419 17.44 4.53 9.08
C PRO A 419 16.32 5.30 9.75
N ALA A 420 15.11 5.18 9.20
CA ALA A 420 13.86 5.56 9.85
C ALA A 420 13.28 4.30 10.50
N MET A 421 13.22 4.28 11.83
CA MET A 421 12.86 3.10 12.61
C MET A 421 11.66 3.40 13.50
N SER A 422 10.81 2.40 13.72
CA SER A 422 9.83 2.44 14.79
C SER A 422 10.54 2.25 16.14
N SER A 423 9.85 2.61 17.20
CA SER A 423 10.26 2.37 18.57
C SER A 423 10.05 0.89 18.95
N PHE A 424 10.67 -0.02 18.20
CA PHE A 424 10.42 -1.47 18.27
C PHE A 424 10.71 -2.08 19.64
N GLU A 425 11.62 -1.48 20.43
CA GLU A 425 11.87 -1.88 21.81
C GLU A 425 10.64 -1.69 22.72
N PHE A 426 9.68 -0.85 22.31
CA PHE A 426 8.40 -0.64 22.98
C PHE A 426 7.25 -1.35 22.25
N ASN A 427 7.55 -2.43 21.53
CA ASN A 427 6.57 -3.23 20.77
C ASN A 427 5.86 -2.44 19.66
N MET A 428 6.51 -1.40 19.12
CA MET A 428 5.97 -0.59 18.01
C MET A 428 6.47 -1.07 16.66
N VAL A 429 5.57 -1.17 15.70
CA VAL A 429 5.83 -1.63 14.32
C VAL A 429 5.56 -0.52 13.33
N VAL A 430 6.12 -0.62 12.12
CA VAL A 430 5.82 0.32 11.04
C VAL A 430 4.41 0.05 10.50
N THR A 431 3.64 1.11 10.34
CA THR A 431 2.24 1.11 9.87
C THR A 431 2.03 1.97 8.62
N GLY A 432 3.05 2.74 8.22
CA GLY A 432 3.01 3.59 7.04
C GLY A 432 4.35 4.25 6.76
N VAL A 433 4.49 4.81 5.57
CA VAL A 433 5.74 5.43 5.10
C VAL A 433 5.46 6.69 4.28
N ARG A 434 6.42 7.60 4.25
CA ARG A 434 6.43 8.72 3.32
C ARG A 434 7.85 9.17 2.99
N ILE A 435 7.97 9.96 1.94
CA ILE A 435 9.18 10.69 1.58
C ILE A 435 9.03 12.14 2.08
N VAL A 436 10.08 12.71 2.64
CA VAL A 436 10.12 14.14 2.96
C VAL A 436 11.40 14.77 2.44
N GLN A 437 11.30 15.98 1.89
CA GLN A 437 12.47 16.80 1.55
C GLN A 437 12.70 17.83 2.66
N ARG A 438 13.91 17.84 3.22
CA ARG A 438 14.36 18.83 4.22
C ARG A 438 15.74 19.33 3.83
N ASP A 439 15.91 20.64 3.89
CA ASP A 439 17.10 21.33 3.39
C ASP A 439 17.46 20.85 1.96
N LYS A 440 18.58 20.15 1.79
CA LYS A 440 19.07 19.64 0.50
C LYS A 440 18.91 18.14 0.30
N MET A 441 18.20 17.46 1.20
CA MET A 441 18.19 16.00 1.29
C MET A 441 16.77 15.41 1.27
N ILE A 442 16.64 14.27 0.60
CA ILE A 442 15.47 13.39 0.61
C ILE A 442 15.61 12.38 1.75
N TYR A 443 14.55 12.25 2.56
CA TYR A 443 14.47 11.35 3.71
C TYR A 443 13.29 10.40 3.55
N LEU A 444 13.44 9.18 4.08
CA LEU A 444 12.31 8.33 4.43
C LEU A 444 11.85 8.66 5.83
N GLN A 445 10.54 8.59 6.05
CA GLN A 445 9.94 8.65 7.38
C GLN A 445 8.93 7.52 7.53
N VAL A 446 8.86 6.94 8.73
CA VAL A 446 7.93 5.87 9.07
C VAL A 446 6.88 6.36 10.05
N ARG A 447 5.69 5.78 9.91
CA ARG A 447 4.61 5.86 10.89
C ARG A 447 4.65 4.59 11.74
N GLU A 448 4.47 4.72 13.04
CA GLU A 448 4.60 3.64 14.01
C GLU A 448 3.33 3.48 14.85
N GLY A 449 3.04 2.26 15.32
CA GLY A 449 1.98 1.98 16.29
C GLY A 449 2.26 0.72 17.10
N VAL A 450 1.68 0.61 18.30
CA VAL A 450 1.90 -0.54 19.19
C VAL A 450 1.17 -1.76 18.64
N LEU A 451 1.91 -2.84 18.40
CA LEU A 451 1.35 -4.11 17.93
C LEU A 451 0.55 -4.81 19.05
N GLU A 452 -0.61 -5.31 18.70
CA GLU A 452 -1.47 -6.17 19.50
C GLU A 452 -1.71 -7.51 18.77
N GLY A 453 -2.36 -8.45 19.45
CA GLY A 453 -2.65 -9.76 18.89
C GLY A 453 -3.36 -9.68 17.54
N GLN A 454 -3.15 -10.70 16.71
CA GLN A 454 -3.76 -10.85 15.39
C GLN A 454 -3.41 -9.73 14.40
N GLY A 455 -2.29 -9.04 14.60
CA GLY A 455 -1.87 -7.94 13.73
C GLY A 455 -2.69 -6.66 13.91
N ALA A 456 -3.42 -6.52 15.01
CA ALA A 456 -4.09 -5.27 15.36
C ALA A 456 -3.05 -4.23 15.83
N ILE A 457 -3.40 -2.95 15.67
CA ILE A 457 -2.61 -1.84 16.21
C ILE A 457 -3.42 -1.14 17.31
N LYS A 458 -2.81 -0.98 18.48
CA LYS A 458 -3.45 -0.35 19.63
C LYS A 458 -3.92 1.06 19.27
N LYS A 459 -5.19 1.34 19.52
CA LYS A 459 -5.82 2.64 19.23
C LYS A 459 -5.04 3.80 19.87
N ASN A 460 -4.97 4.93 19.17
CA ASN A 460 -4.34 6.17 19.61
C ASN A 460 -2.82 6.04 19.90
N THR A 461 -2.18 4.95 19.49
CA THR A 461 -0.71 4.84 19.55
C THR A 461 -0.03 5.17 18.22
N ASP A 462 -0.83 5.22 17.15
CA ASP A 462 -0.35 5.44 15.79
C ASP A 462 0.08 6.90 15.58
N ARG A 463 1.34 7.11 15.20
CA ARG A 463 1.94 8.43 14.97
C ARG A 463 3.13 8.35 14.01
N TRP A 464 3.51 9.49 13.44
CA TRP A 464 4.79 9.59 12.75
C TRP A 464 5.95 9.44 13.74
N ALA A 465 6.87 8.52 13.46
CA ALA A 465 8.05 8.34 14.28
C ALA A 465 8.94 9.60 14.23
N ASN A 466 9.63 9.85 15.34
CA ASN A 466 10.61 10.93 15.42
C ASN A 466 11.73 10.65 14.40
N PHE A 467 12.07 11.67 13.62
CA PHE A 467 13.20 11.59 12.69
C PHE A 467 14.12 12.78 12.90
N THR A 468 15.41 12.58 12.65
CA THR A 468 16.43 13.61 12.86
C THR A 468 16.73 14.31 11.54
N GLU A 469 16.52 15.62 11.51
CA GLU A 469 16.93 16.47 10.39
C GLU A 469 18.38 16.92 10.59
N TYR A 470 19.17 16.80 9.53
CA TYR A 470 20.56 17.25 9.47
C TYR A 470 20.69 18.49 8.60
N GLU A 471 21.58 19.39 8.98
CA GLU A 471 21.83 20.66 8.31
C GLU A 471 23.01 20.53 7.36
N TYR A 472 22.90 21.12 6.17
CA TYR A 472 23.98 21.11 5.19
C TYR A 472 25.16 21.98 5.63
N GLU A 473 26.33 21.37 5.64
CA GLU A 473 27.59 22.02 5.97
C GLU A 473 28.40 22.29 4.69
N ARG A 474 28.84 23.54 4.50
CA ARG A 474 29.59 24.00 3.33
C ARG A 474 31.10 23.76 3.41
N LEU A 475 31.56 22.85 4.25
CA LEU A 475 32.98 22.54 4.43
C LEU A 475 33.38 21.25 3.68
N HIS A 476 34.66 21.16 3.32
CA HIS A 476 35.26 20.03 2.59
C HIS A 476 34.53 19.73 1.27
N GLU A 477 33.99 18.51 1.06
CA GLU A 477 33.23 18.13 -0.15
C GLU A 477 31.73 18.45 -0.05
N GLY A 478 31.31 19.18 0.99
CA GLY A 478 29.91 19.32 1.38
C GLY A 478 29.47 18.12 2.21
N GLY A 479 28.64 18.36 3.22
CA GLY A 479 28.20 17.32 4.13
C GLY A 479 26.96 17.71 4.92
N PHE A 480 26.63 16.86 5.88
CA PHE A 480 25.48 17.08 6.76
C PHE A 480 25.90 16.88 8.21
N THR A 481 25.46 17.78 9.08
CA THR A 481 25.78 17.76 10.50
C THR A 481 24.53 17.92 11.34
N LYS A 482 24.59 17.43 12.59
CA LYS A 482 23.59 17.74 13.61
C LYS A 482 24.28 18.09 14.92
N SER A 483 23.88 19.21 15.49
CA SER A 483 24.38 19.70 16.78
C SER A 483 23.33 19.47 17.87
N TRP A 484 23.76 18.90 19.00
CA TRP A 484 22.99 18.76 20.24
C TRP A 484 23.80 19.38 21.38
N GLY A 485 23.51 20.64 21.70
CA GLY A 485 24.32 21.41 22.65
C GLY A 485 25.77 21.53 22.17
N LEU A 486 26.72 21.02 22.96
CA LEU A 486 28.16 21.06 22.65
C LEU A 486 28.64 19.92 21.71
N ARG A 487 27.77 18.97 21.35
CA ARG A 487 28.14 17.83 20.51
C ARG A 487 27.67 18.03 19.07
N THR A 488 28.59 17.93 18.12
CA THR A 488 28.28 17.95 16.68
C THR A 488 28.59 16.60 16.06
N VAL A 489 27.60 15.95 15.44
CA VAL A 489 27.78 14.72 14.67
C VAL A 489 27.81 15.06 13.19
N ARG A 490 28.87 14.65 12.51
CA ARG A 490 29.03 14.77 11.06
C ARG A 490 28.70 13.44 10.38
N LEU A 491 27.82 13.50 9.39
CA LEU A 491 27.48 12.34 8.59
C LEU A 491 28.60 11.96 7.62
N ARG A 492 28.82 10.66 7.44
CA ARG A 492 29.79 10.10 6.50
C ARG A 492 29.11 9.77 5.17
N ARG A 493 29.62 10.35 4.10
CA ARG A 493 29.16 10.09 2.73
C ARG A 493 29.36 8.61 2.33
N GLY A 494 28.42 8.06 1.58
CA GLY A 494 28.35 6.64 1.18
C GLY A 494 27.77 5.70 2.25
N TYR A 495 27.77 6.13 3.52
CA TYR A 495 27.25 5.33 4.65
C TYR A 495 25.97 5.92 5.24
N ASN A 496 25.96 7.22 5.53
CA ASN A 496 24.84 7.92 6.15
C ASN A 496 24.00 8.72 5.16
N PHE A 497 24.59 9.12 4.03
CA PHE A 497 23.93 9.78 2.90
C PHE A 497 24.81 9.68 1.66
N ASP A 498 24.28 9.97 0.48
CA ASP A 498 25.10 10.25 -0.71
C ASP A 498 24.46 11.34 -1.58
N PHE A 499 25.25 11.88 -2.52
CA PHE A 499 24.82 12.86 -3.49
C PHE A 499 24.56 12.21 -4.85
N ILE A 500 23.43 12.56 -5.45
CA ILE A 500 23.19 12.36 -6.89
C ILE A 500 24.11 13.31 -7.65
N LYS A 501 24.99 12.77 -8.51
CA LYS A 501 25.93 13.53 -9.36
C LYS A 501 26.54 12.63 -10.43
N GLY A 502 26.88 13.16 -11.61
CA GLY A 502 27.51 12.39 -12.69
C GLY A 502 26.85 11.04 -12.93
N ASP A 503 27.65 9.97 -12.98
CA ASP A 503 27.16 8.59 -13.14
C ASP A 503 26.51 8.01 -11.87
N GLN A 504 26.74 8.62 -10.71
CA GLN A 504 26.10 8.25 -9.45
C GLN A 504 24.71 8.89 -9.37
N ARG A 505 23.82 8.44 -10.26
CA ARG A 505 22.47 9.00 -10.46
C ARG A 505 21.37 7.98 -10.64
N SER A 506 21.64 6.72 -10.31
CA SER A 506 20.73 5.61 -10.53
C SER A 506 20.01 5.20 -9.24
N MET A 507 18.76 4.77 -9.36
CA MET A 507 17.98 4.20 -8.26
C MET A 507 17.27 2.93 -8.69
N ASN A 508 17.41 1.87 -7.92
CA ASN A 508 16.69 0.61 -8.11
C ASN A 508 15.25 0.74 -7.63
N LEU A 509 14.33 0.15 -8.40
CA LEU A 509 12.89 0.15 -8.14
C LEU A 509 12.47 -1.27 -7.78
N ASP A 510 12.37 -1.52 -6.48
CA ASP A 510 12.13 -2.84 -5.92
C ASP A 510 11.05 -2.79 -4.84
N ASP A 511 10.27 -3.86 -4.76
CA ASP A 511 9.43 -4.16 -3.62
C ASP A 511 10.21 -5.11 -2.69
N VAL A 512 10.44 -4.69 -1.45
CA VAL A 512 11.09 -5.52 -0.44
C VAL A 512 10.02 -6.07 0.49
N SER A 513 10.02 -7.39 0.70
CA SER A 513 9.05 -8.08 1.55
C SER A 513 9.75 -8.93 2.60
N ALA A 514 9.25 -8.86 3.83
CA ALA A 514 9.69 -9.67 4.95
C ALA A 514 9.22 -11.12 4.78
N PRO A 515 10.03 -12.11 5.20
CA PRO A 515 9.58 -13.49 5.23
C PRO A 515 8.47 -13.70 6.26
N PHE A 516 7.82 -14.87 6.20
CA PHE A 516 6.83 -15.28 7.18
C PHE A 516 7.33 -15.12 8.63
N GLY A 517 6.42 -14.75 9.54
CA GLY A 517 6.73 -14.54 10.96
C GLY A 517 7.48 -13.25 11.28
N HIS A 518 7.66 -12.35 10.30
CA HIS A 518 8.34 -11.06 10.48
C HIS A 518 7.47 -9.87 10.09
N VAL A 519 7.74 -8.74 10.72
CA VAL A 519 7.13 -7.43 10.42
C VAL A 519 8.20 -6.36 10.23
N VAL A 520 7.85 -5.31 9.51
CA VAL A 520 8.74 -4.16 9.28
C VAL A 520 8.77 -3.28 10.53
N VAL A 521 9.98 -2.99 10.99
CA VAL A 521 10.28 -2.07 12.11
C VAL A 521 11.19 -0.91 11.69
N GLY A 522 11.60 -0.85 10.42
CA GLY A 522 12.32 0.29 9.89
C GLY A 522 12.58 0.22 8.40
N VAL A 523 12.98 1.34 7.82
CA VAL A 523 13.30 1.49 6.40
C VAL A 523 14.52 2.39 6.23
N ARG A 524 15.31 2.18 5.19
CA ARG A 524 16.39 3.09 4.80
C ARG A 524 16.72 2.97 3.32
N PHE A 525 17.36 4.00 2.79
CA PHE A 525 18.11 3.87 1.55
C PHE A 525 19.55 3.42 1.83
N ALA A 526 20.18 2.81 0.84
CA ALA A 526 21.57 2.40 0.86
C ALA A 526 22.12 2.32 -0.57
N LEU A 527 23.44 2.23 -0.72
CA LEU A 527 24.04 1.80 -1.97
C LEU A 527 23.80 0.29 -2.18
N ALA A 528 23.60 -0.09 -3.45
CA ALA A 528 23.41 -1.49 -3.84
C ALA A 528 24.71 -2.29 -3.77
N GLU A 529 25.84 -1.64 -4.06
CA GLU A 529 27.18 -2.20 -4.03
C GLU A 529 28.06 -1.53 -2.97
N ASP A 530 29.28 -2.04 -2.81
CA ASP A 530 30.25 -1.52 -1.86
C ASP A 530 30.57 -0.03 -2.09
N VAL A 531 30.81 0.70 -1.00
CA VAL A 531 31.06 2.15 -1.01
C VAL A 531 32.34 2.51 -1.77
N SER A 532 33.27 1.57 -1.95
CA SER A 532 34.45 1.74 -2.82
C SER A 532 34.10 1.93 -4.29
N LYS A 533 32.95 1.41 -4.75
CA LYS A 533 32.44 1.63 -6.10
C LYS A 533 31.78 3.00 -6.18
N LYS A 534 32.54 3.97 -6.69
CA LYS A 534 32.14 5.39 -6.77
C LYS A 534 31.32 5.76 -8.00
N THR A 535 31.16 4.85 -8.97
CA THR A 535 30.40 5.09 -10.21
C THR A 535 29.39 3.96 -10.44
N ASN A 536 28.22 4.29 -11.00
CA ASN A 536 27.15 3.33 -11.31
C ASN A 536 26.77 2.42 -10.12
N ASN A 537 26.70 2.97 -8.91
CA ASN A 537 26.27 2.24 -7.73
C ASN A 537 24.86 2.70 -7.33
N PRO A 538 23.78 2.05 -7.82
CA PRO A 538 22.44 2.56 -7.63
C PRO A 538 22.03 2.60 -6.15
N VAL A 539 21.20 3.59 -5.81
CA VAL A 539 20.52 3.62 -4.51
C VAL A 539 19.44 2.54 -4.48
N ARG A 540 19.34 1.80 -3.39
CA ARG A 540 18.31 0.78 -3.13
C ARG A 540 17.56 1.03 -1.83
N LEU A 541 16.34 0.50 -1.75
CA LEU A 541 15.54 0.43 -0.53
C LEU A 541 15.96 -0.80 0.30
N MET A 542 16.00 -0.64 1.62
CA MET A 542 16.22 -1.73 2.58
C MET A 542 15.22 -1.61 3.75
N LEU A 543 14.81 -2.75 4.30
CA LEU A 543 13.90 -2.85 5.44
C LEU A 543 14.60 -3.46 6.64
N LEU A 544 14.30 -2.94 7.82
CA LEU A 544 14.62 -3.58 9.08
C LEU A 544 13.42 -4.41 9.49
N ILE A 545 13.61 -5.71 9.64
CA ILE A 545 12.55 -6.66 9.99
C ILE A 545 12.79 -7.27 11.36
N ALA A 546 11.70 -7.54 12.08
CA ALA A 546 11.75 -8.19 13.40
C ALA A 546 10.78 -9.39 13.43
N PRO A 547 11.18 -10.52 14.04
CA PRO A 547 10.25 -11.61 14.28
C PRO A 547 9.19 -11.20 15.31
N TYR A 548 7.99 -11.76 15.18
CA TYR A 548 6.90 -11.49 16.11
C TYR A 548 6.00 -12.70 16.30
N ASN A 549 5.28 -12.73 17.42
CA ASN A 549 4.22 -13.69 17.65
C ASN A 549 2.89 -13.08 17.23
N PHE A 550 2.24 -13.70 16.24
CA PHE A 550 0.96 -13.23 15.71
C PHE A 550 -0.17 -13.30 16.73
N GLU A 551 -0.22 -14.33 17.58
CA GLU A 551 -1.29 -14.48 18.57
C GLU A 551 -1.24 -13.43 19.67
N THR A 552 -0.04 -13.19 20.22
CA THR A 552 0.15 -12.26 21.34
C THR A 552 0.41 -10.82 20.90
N GLY A 553 0.80 -10.61 19.64
CA GLY A 553 1.19 -9.30 19.12
C GLY A 553 2.50 -8.78 19.69
N LYS A 554 3.39 -9.66 20.13
CA LYS A 554 4.69 -9.30 20.72
C LYS A 554 5.82 -9.51 19.75
N LEU A 555 6.65 -8.47 19.58
CA LEU A 555 7.94 -8.57 18.91
C LEU A 555 8.88 -9.45 19.74
N ASP A 556 9.55 -10.39 19.09
CA ASP A 556 10.57 -11.26 19.71
C ASP A 556 11.96 -10.65 19.50
N VAL A 557 12.15 -9.46 20.08
CA VAL A 557 13.41 -8.71 20.04
C VAL A 557 14.19 -8.99 21.31
N SER A 558 15.18 -9.86 21.21
CA SER A 558 16.12 -10.18 22.29
C SER A 558 17.55 -9.97 21.84
N LEU A 559 18.50 -9.98 22.78
CA LEU A 559 19.93 -9.92 22.48
C LEU A 559 20.37 -10.93 21.41
N HIS A 560 19.71 -12.10 21.34
CA HIS A 560 19.99 -13.18 20.40
C HIS A 560 19.11 -13.17 19.13
N LYS A 561 18.06 -12.35 19.08
CA LYS A 561 17.16 -12.19 17.93
C LYS A 561 16.97 -10.71 17.60
N ARG A 562 18.06 -10.07 17.20
CA ARG A 562 18.02 -8.65 16.83
C ARG A 562 17.32 -8.47 15.47
N PRO A 563 16.62 -7.33 15.26
CA PRO A 563 16.10 -6.99 13.95
C PRO A 563 17.20 -6.99 12.88
N THR A 564 16.86 -7.44 11.68
CA THR A 564 17.83 -7.62 10.58
C THR A 564 17.47 -6.78 9.37
N TRP A 565 18.50 -6.26 8.68
CA TRP A 565 18.30 -5.51 7.45
C TRP A 565 18.21 -6.47 6.26
N ILE A 566 17.13 -6.34 5.49
CA ILE A 566 16.92 -7.04 4.23
C ILE A 566 16.76 -6.04 3.08
N GLY A 567 17.03 -6.47 1.87
CA GLY A 567 16.82 -5.71 0.64
C GLY A 567 16.91 -6.66 -0.54
N VAL A 568 16.49 -6.22 -1.72
CA VAL A 568 16.70 -7.01 -2.93
C VAL A 568 18.20 -7.00 -3.24
N ASP A 569 18.74 -8.20 -3.49
CA ASP A 569 20.13 -8.37 -3.88
C ASP A 569 20.42 -7.67 -5.22
N ASN A 570 21.70 -7.43 -5.50
CA ASN A 570 22.08 -6.75 -6.73
C ASN A 570 21.87 -7.67 -7.95
N ILE A 571 20.70 -7.57 -8.56
CA ILE A 571 20.34 -8.28 -9.79
C ILE A 571 21.16 -7.70 -10.96
N LYS A 572 21.94 -8.55 -11.64
CA LYS A 572 22.86 -8.11 -12.70
C LYS A 572 22.16 -7.52 -13.94
N ASN A 573 20.96 -7.99 -14.27
CA ASN A 573 20.23 -7.62 -15.49
C ASN A 573 18.95 -6.83 -15.15
N ARG A 574 19.10 -5.60 -14.64
CA ARG A 574 17.98 -4.67 -14.44
C ARG A 574 17.69 -3.88 -15.71
N ALA A 575 16.42 -3.60 -15.98
CA ALA A 575 16.01 -2.78 -17.11
C ALA A 575 15.89 -1.31 -16.72
N GLU A 576 16.45 -0.42 -17.53
CA GLU A 576 16.34 1.03 -17.33
C GLU A 576 14.98 1.55 -17.79
N ILE A 577 14.33 2.36 -16.95
CA ILE A 577 13.26 3.24 -17.41
C ILE A 577 13.91 4.39 -18.19
N LYS A 578 14.06 4.18 -19.49
CA LYS A 578 14.56 5.19 -20.42
C LYS A 578 13.48 6.22 -20.72
N PHE A 579 13.86 7.49 -20.69
CA PHE A 579 13.04 8.61 -21.13
C PHE A 579 13.58 9.14 -22.44
N ASP A 580 12.69 9.32 -23.43
CA ASP A 580 13.03 9.91 -24.72
C ASP A 580 12.38 11.29 -24.82
N HIS A 581 13.21 12.34 -24.84
CA HIS A 581 12.77 13.75 -24.83
C HIS A 581 11.61 14.05 -23.85
N PRO A 582 11.75 13.77 -22.54
CA PRO A 582 10.66 13.90 -21.56
C PRO A 582 10.36 15.34 -21.15
N ASP A 583 9.09 15.72 -21.10
CA ASP A 583 8.64 16.96 -20.44
C ASP A 583 8.50 16.77 -18.91
N ILE A 584 8.21 17.86 -18.21
CA ILE A 584 8.01 17.85 -16.76
C ILE A 584 6.74 17.09 -16.35
N PRO A 585 6.79 16.27 -15.28
CA PRO A 585 5.67 15.42 -14.87
C PRO A 585 4.36 16.17 -14.57
N THR A 586 4.44 17.42 -14.10
CA THR A 586 3.27 18.21 -13.67
C THR A 586 2.38 18.70 -14.81
N LYS A 587 2.85 18.65 -16.06
CA LYS A 587 2.04 18.99 -17.25
C LYS A 587 1.12 17.85 -17.68
N HIS A 588 1.18 16.69 -17.02
CA HIS A 588 0.33 15.55 -17.30
C HIS A 588 -0.44 15.11 -16.05
N HIS A 589 -1.69 14.71 -16.23
CA HIS A 589 -2.61 14.43 -15.12
C HIS A 589 -2.78 12.93 -14.81
N LEU A 590 -2.32 12.03 -15.68
CA LEU A 590 -2.52 10.58 -15.50
C LEU A 590 -1.18 9.84 -15.46
N ASN A 591 -0.70 9.51 -14.26
CA ASN A 591 0.55 8.76 -14.10
C ASN A 591 0.25 7.29 -13.76
N ILE A 592 0.61 6.41 -14.69
CA ILE A 592 0.38 4.97 -14.61
C ILE A 592 1.59 4.30 -13.94
N PRO A 593 1.39 3.41 -12.94
CA PRO A 593 2.49 2.71 -12.29
C PRO A 593 3.22 1.76 -13.25
N SER A 594 4.53 1.64 -13.06
CA SER A 594 5.32 0.56 -13.65
C SER A 594 4.99 -0.76 -12.98
N THR A 595 4.64 -1.77 -13.79
CA THR A 595 4.27 -3.12 -13.34
C THR A 595 5.39 -4.15 -13.55
N GLN A 596 6.37 -3.83 -14.40
CA GLN A 596 7.51 -4.72 -14.64
C GLN A 596 8.45 -4.76 -13.42
N PRO A 597 8.94 -5.94 -13.00
CA PRO A 597 9.92 -6.06 -11.92
C PRO A 597 11.35 -5.72 -12.40
N ASN A 598 12.29 -5.59 -11.45
CA ASN A 598 13.73 -5.43 -11.70
C ASN A 598 14.07 -4.18 -12.53
N LEU A 599 13.41 -3.07 -12.23
CA LEU A 599 13.65 -1.80 -12.89
C LEU A 599 14.67 -0.96 -12.15
N PHE A 600 15.29 -0.05 -12.87
CA PHE A 600 16.00 1.09 -12.28
C PHE A 600 15.74 2.34 -13.12
N VAL A 601 15.98 3.50 -12.53
CA VAL A 601 15.85 4.79 -13.20
C VAL A 601 17.11 5.61 -13.00
N LYS A 602 17.43 6.49 -13.95
CA LYS A 602 18.46 7.52 -13.81
C LYS A 602 17.83 8.89 -13.68
N PHE A 603 18.35 9.69 -12.75
CA PHE A 603 17.99 11.10 -12.69
C PHE A 603 18.67 11.86 -13.83
N GLN A 604 17.91 12.64 -14.58
CA GLN A 604 18.41 13.43 -15.71
C GLN A 604 17.63 14.74 -15.84
N GLU A 605 18.12 15.65 -16.66
CA GLU A 605 17.40 16.86 -17.05
C GLU A 605 16.16 16.53 -17.90
N SER A 606 15.15 17.41 -17.81
CA SER A 606 14.02 17.46 -18.72
C SER A 606 14.46 17.84 -20.14
N ASP A 607 13.57 17.65 -21.11
CA ASP A 607 13.85 17.96 -22.50
C ASP A 607 14.13 19.45 -22.74
N LEU A 608 15.09 19.71 -23.64
CA LEU A 608 15.51 21.05 -24.00
C LEU A 608 14.39 21.84 -24.68
N LYS A 609 13.70 21.23 -25.65
CA LYS A 609 12.65 21.91 -26.41
C LYS A 609 11.43 22.20 -25.55
N LYS A 610 11.04 21.26 -24.68
CA LYS A 610 9.79 21.36 -23.90
C LYS A 610 9.93 22.15 -22.59
N ASP A 611 11.11 22.13 -21.96
CA ASP A 611 11.33 22.71 -20.63
C ASP A 611 12.64 23.51 -20.49
N ALA A 612 13.34 23.78 -21.61
CA ALA A 612 14.69 24.36 -21.59
C ALA A 612 15.68 23.56 -20.71
N GLY A 613 15.39 22.27 -20.48
CA GLY A 613 16.14 21.37 -19.60
C GLY A 613 16.37 21.93 -18.20
N GLN A 614 15.36 22.50 -17.54
CA GLN A 614 15.51 23.21 -16.27
C GLN A 614 15.10 22.42 -15.03
N SER A 615 14.48 21.25 -15.20
CA SER A 615 14.04 20.36 -14.11
C SER A 615 14.80 19.05 -14.13
N THR A 616 15.05 18.48 -12.95
CA THR A 616 15.63 17.14 -12.80
C THR A 616 14.51 16.12 -12.56
N ILE A 617 14.38 15.17 -13.48
CA ILE A 617 13.37 14.12 -13.48
C ILE A 617 13.98 12.74 -13.17
N PRO A 618 13.19 11.75 -12.72
CA PRO A 618 11.79 11.87 -12.26
C PRO A 618 11.66 12.71 -10.98
N PHE A 619 10.45 13.19 -10.70
CA PHE A 619 10.14 13.83 -9.41
C PHE A 619 9.89 12.78 -8.33
N TRP A 620 9.85 13.20 -7.06
CA TRP A 620 9.48 12.37 -5.93
C TRP A 620 8.02 12.60 -5.57
N ASP A 621 7.19 11.57 -5.54
CA ASP A 621 5.88 11.62 -4.89
C ASP A 621 6.09 11.54 -3.38
N ILE A 622 5.69 12.60 -2.66
CA ILE A 622 5.88 12.74 -1.21
C ILE A 622 4.60 12.48 -0.42
N GLN A 623 3.54 11.98 -1.07
CA GLN A 623 2.31 11.59 -0.39
C GLN A 623 2.57 10.47 0.63
N GLU A 624 1.84 10.51 1.74
CA GLU A 624 1.90 9.43 2.72
C GLU A 624 1.13 8.18 2.24
N VAL A 625 1.74 7.02 2.48
CA VAL A 625 1.14 5.71 2.20
C VAL A 625 0.94 5.01 3.52
N VAL A 626 -0.31 4.83 3.90
CA VAL A 626 -0.75 4.28 5.20
C VAL A 626 -1.87 3.28 4.96
N THR A 627 -1.97 2.27 5.82
CA THR A 627 -3.12 1.36 5.85
C THR A 627 -4.29 2.01 6.59
N THR A 628 -5.52 1.77 6.14
CA THR A 628 -6.75 2.18 6.82
C THR A 628 -7.74 1.02 6.86
N PRO A 629 -8.01 0.41 8.04
CA PRO A 629 -7.47 0.73 9.36
C PRO A 629 -5.96 0.48 9.49
N THR A 630 -5.32 1.08 10.49
CA THR A 630 -3.90 0.92 10.75
C THR A 630 -3.54 -0.56 11.00
N ALA A 631 -2.55 -1.07 10.27
CA ALA A 631 -2.07 -2.45 10.33
C ALA A 631 -0.53 -2.49 10.20
N PRO A 632 0.13 -3.55 10.70
CA PRO A 632 1.57 -3.75 10.50
C PRO A 632 1.89 -3.99 9.03
N LEU A 633 3.06 -3.49 8.61
CA LEU A 633 3.59 -3.75 7.28
C LEU A 633 4.48 -5.00 7.26
N THR A 634 4.39 -5.76 6.17
CA THR A 634 5.37 -6.81 5.84
C THR A 634 6.36 -6.37 4.78
N GLY A 635 6.13 -5.24 4.13
CA GLY A 635 7.06 -4.75 3.13
C GLY A 635 6.80 -3.32 2.71
N VAL A 636 7.75 -2.78 1.97
CA VAL A 636 7.71 -1.46 1.37
C VAL A 636 8.41 -1.55 0.02
N GLY A 637 7.86 -0.85 -0.96
CA GLY A 637 8.40 -0.79 -2.30
C GLY A 637 8.55 0.64 -2.79
N ILE A 638 9.45 0.82 -3.75
CA ILE A 638 9.57 2.06 -4.51
C ILE A 638 9.44 1.77 -6.00
N PHE A 639 8.63 2.56 -6.68
CA PHE A 639 8.30 2.35 -8.09
C PHE A 639 8.18 3.68 -8.83
N HIS A 640 8.25 3.62 -10.15
CA HIS A 640 7.97 4.75 -11.02
C HIS A 640 6.52 4.74 -11.46
N LYS A 641 5.87 5.90 -11.49
CA LYS A 641 4.61 6.12 -12.20
C LYS A 641 4.77 7.28 -13.17
N GLY A 642 4.22 7.17 -14.37
CA GLY A 642 4.33 8.20 -15.38
C GLY A 642 3.45 7.95 -16.59
N HIS A 643 3.62 8.76 -17.62
CA HIS A 643 2.91 8.57 -18.89
C HIS A 643 3.30 7.22 -19.52
N ARG A 644 2.34 6.53 -20.15
CA ARG A 644 2.54 5.20 -20.78
C ARG A 644 3.73 5.20 -21.75
N ASP A 645 3.79 6.22 -22.60
CA ASP A 645 4.84 6.39 -23.61
C ASP A 645 6.10 7.10 -23.10
N ARG A 646 6.19 7.39 -21.79
CA ARG A 646 7.36 8.00 -21.13
C ARG A 646 7.81 9.36 -21.68
N ILE A 647 6.93 10.06 -22.39
CA ILE A 647 7.13 11.42 -22.91
C ILE A 647 7.13 12.50 -21.81
N TYR A 648 6.86 12.10 -20.56
CA TYR A 648 6.98 12.90 -19.33
C TYR A 648 7.83 12.13 -18.32
N GLY A 649 8.61 12.83 -17.50
CA GLY A 649 9.54 12.20 -16.55
C GLY A 649 8.88 11.33 -15.46
N GLY A 650 7.60 11.56 -15.14
CA GLY A 650 6.88 10.87 -14.07
C GLY A 650 7.44 11.09 -12.65
N TYR A 651 7.03 10.22 -11.72
CA TYR A 651 7.26 10.31 -10.29
C TYR A 651 7.79 8.99 -9.71
N LEU A 652 8.67 9.07 -8.73
CA LEU A 652 9.06 7.98 -7.85
C LEU A 652 8.16 7.98 -6.62
N ALA A 653 7.41 6.91 -6.43
CA ALA A 653 6.41 6.77 -5.40
C ALA A 653 6.67 5.54 -4.52
N LEU A 654 6.24 5.63 -3.27
CA LEU A 654 6.24 4.49 -2.36
C LEU A 654 4.95 3.69 -2.48
N ARG A 655 5.06 2.39 -2.21
CA ARG A 655 3.94 1.50 -1.88
C ARG A 655 4.28 0.69 -0.65
N ILE A 656 3.25 0.24 0.06
CA ILE A 656 3.39 -0.61 1.26
C ILE A 656 2.82 -1.99 0.96
N LEU A 657 3.35 -3.02 1.60
CA LEU A 657 2.82 -4.38 1.55
C LEU A 657 2.18 -4.69 2.90
N SER A 658 0.87 -4.95 2.89
CA SER A 658 0.10 -5.27 4.10
C SER A 658 0.48 -6.65 4.64
N LEU A 659 0.12 -6.92 5.90
CA LEU A 659 0.29 -8.24 6.49
C LEU A 659 -0.37 -9.34 5.65
N ASN A 660 0.38 -10.40 5.35
CA ASN A 660 -0.13 -11.58 4.69
C ASN A 660 -0.74 -12.53 5.73
N PHE A 661 -2.06 -12.72 5.68
CA PHE A 661 -2.78 -13.57 6.63
C PHE A 661 -2.83 -15.05 6.23
N ILE A 662 -2.44 -15.41 4.99
CA ILE A 662 -2.57 -16.78 4.46
C ILE A 662 -1.91 -17.81 5.37
N ASP A 663 -0.72 -17.50 5.85
CA ASP A 663 0.10 -18.43 6.63
C ASP A 663 -0.44 -18.60 8.06
N TYR A 664 -1.28 -17.67 8.53
CA TYR A 664 -1.98 -17.75 9.81
C TYR A 664 -3.36 -18.42 9.69
N LEU A 665 -3.85 -18.66 8.47
CA LEU A 665 -5.03 -19.46 8.20
C LEU A 665 -4.64 -20.95 8.30
N ASN A 666 -4.89 -21.63 9.42
CA ASN A 666 -4.65 -23.07 9.53
C ASN A 666 -5.86 -23.89 9.03
N ALA A 667 -5.61 -24.84 8.13
CA ALA A 667 -6.63 -25.67 7.48
C ALA A 667 -6.95 -26.99 8.20
N THR A 668 -6.34 -27.22 9.37
CA THR A 668 -6.58 -28.42 10.16
C THR A 668 -7.91 -28.32 10.89
N VAL A 669 -8.94 -28.89 10.27
CA VAL A 669 -10.22 -29.24 10.91
C VAL A 669 -9.95 -30.19 12.08
N PRO A 670 -10.44 -29.92 13.31
CA PRO A 670 -10.34 -30.84 14.44
C PRO A 670 -10.81 -32.23 14.04
N ASP A 671 -10.13 -33.25 14.54
CA ASP A 671 -10.36 -34.64 14.13
C ASP A 671 -11.82 -35.09 14.35
N ASP A 672 -12.49 -34.54 15.37
CA ASP A 672 -13.90 -34.81 15.67
C ASP A 672 -14.86 -34.32 14.56
N LEU A 673 -14.59 -33.15 13.98
CA LEU A 673 -15.33 -32.57 12.86
C LEU A 673 -14.99 -33.28 11.55
N LYS A 674 -13.73 -33.72 11.38
CA LYS A 674 -13.32 -34.53 10.24
C LYS A 674 -14.05 -35.87 10.20
N LYS A 675 -14.31 -36.47 11.37
CA LYS A 675 -15.04 -37.74 11.50
C LYS A 675 -16.51 -37.62 11.11
N SER A 676 -17.24 -36.60 11.57
CA SER A 676 -18.66 -36.39 11.19
C SER A 676 -18.82 -36.14 9.69
N TYR A 677 -17.89 -35.42 9.08
CA TYR A 677 -17.83 -35.24 7.64
C TYR A 677 -17.61 -36.56 6.89
N GLN A 678 -16.66 -37.39 7.36
CA GLN A 678 -16.35 -38.69 6.76
C GLN A 678 -17.52 -39.68 6.90
N GLU A 679 -18.28 -39.62 7.99
CA GLU A 679 -19.46 -40.44 8.24
C GLU A 679 -20.58 -40.17 7.20
N VAL A 680 -20.79 -38.92 6.80
CA VAL A 680 -21.87 -38.52 5.86
C VAL A 680 -21.42 -38.54 4.40
N TYR A 681 -20.27 -37.95 4.08
CA TYR A 681 -19.87 -37.72 2.69
C TYR A 681 -18.86 -38.74 2.14
N LYS A 682 -18.22 -39.56 2.99
CA LYS A 682 -17.20 -40.60 2.67
C LYS A 682 -15.92 -40.09 1.95
N ALA A 683 -16.01 -39.12 1.06
CA ALA A 683 -14.92 -38.42 0.38
C ALA A 683 -15.32 -36.95 0.13
N PRO A 684 -14.36 -36.04 -0.10
CA PRO A 684 -14.72 -34.67 -0.38
C PRO A 684 -15.53 -34.52 -1.68
N PRO A 685 -16.69 -33.86 -1.68
CA PRO A 685 -17.43 -33.58 -2.91
C PRO A 685 -16.67 -32.63 -3.83
N TYR A 686 -15.66 -31.93 -3.29
CA TYR A 686 -14.74 -31.07 -4.01
C TYR A 686 -13.28 -31.52 -3.80
N ALA A 687 -12.65 -31.98 -4.88
CA ALA A 687 -11.22 -31.87 -5.06
C ALA A 687 -10.99 -30.63 -5.93
N PRO A 688 -10.06 -29.72 -5.60
CA PRO A 688 -9.77 -28.58 -6.46
C PRO A 688 -9.10 -29.06 -7.75
N THR A 689 -9.91 -29.53 -8.69
CA THR A 689 -9.49 -29.88 -10.05
C THR A 689 -9.77 -28.68 -10.93
N GLY A 690 -8.90 -27.69 -10.82
CA GLY A 690 -8.92 -26.50 -11.65
C GLY A 690 -7.71 -25.66 -11.26
N LYS A 691 -6.71 -25.58 -12.13
CA LYS A 691 -5.77 -24.46 -12.08
C LYS A 691 -6.61 -23.20 -12.32
N ILE A 692 -6.60 -22.28 -11.35
CA ILE A 692 -7.12 -20.91 -11.52
C ILE A 692 -6.26 -20.20 -12.59
#